data_AF-A0A518C874-F1
#
_entry.id   AF-A0A518C874-F1
#
_cell.length_a   1.000
_cell.length_b   1.000
_cell.length_c   1.000
_cell.angle_alpha   90.00
_cell.angle_beta   90.00
_cell.angle_gamma   90.00
#
_symmetry.space_group_name_H-M   'P 1'
#
loop_
_entity.id
_entity.type
_entity.pdbx_description
1 polymer ?
#
loop_
_entity_poly.entity_id
_entity_poly.type
_entity_poly.pdbx_seq_one_letter_code
_entity_poly.pdbx_strand_id
1 'polypeptide(L)'
;MFSSPLRRALKRGLKPGGDLVEELRGLDDYVISSKRDAEAICEALSTLPGDRSYSTKHFSTPLHELTGLFQDVDGRQCPAFEQLYEEGLPELIRIFDAMVDDASNEEVDDLLYVLKILAMYGSFEGAQKVVEAARMSLKPEAFMWHVILSTFSEEHPQREFVLQALSDPLPTGFVAIGLLDSANGAAINGAFDQHPFDSSAGTRMLRQWLEDPDPEKFSYAHSATAALPFISNPPRDELLALAMDHPDPGVQMEAGWAAGELGRESGLEVLARFCLDVNHSDTAQRYLEELERADLIPSEAQEESFQAKAEFSSWLSHPNELGQAPDSLEIVDHRQLNWPPEGKRRPMWLIRYVLRDDTGLEEDDIDCGLVGSVTWCFFLYKMNQRPPEDVYAIHCYWEMEHAELIDEQEVTDPNEYAGMLAQWTGDPLESPTITQVAEISPKLNIPARFVALATARLAGAEGWVVLDGARSTWFPQAEQPSDVHESVILKIHVGRQLLGFNDQPDRKSFLVEETPSRSPEEYLAAYEKLLDDAVDAGCPHQKKLLGNHSLLASHFERYIDLLVETKKVDRHEAIIQAYQRLLTAAQHASETVQEEAFDSFGILGVSFDAYVDALKSQNHEAEIAATIEVFEPHWQHNLGYGRLGSAAYLAGQYDVAEPFFLNIRDGMDSYYRSETMSMLAEIWHQRGETKAASDLLIDCLKQNRTDFQESEYLSDRQMFAESYQGHRATYLRLFSDGEEELAKEGLPDELG
;
A
#
# COMPACT_ATOMS: atom_id res chain seq x y z
N MET A 1 41.73 18.79 -4.39
CA MET A 1 40.33 18.93 -4.81
C MET A 1 39.55 17.85 -4.08
N PHE A 2 38.55 18.19 -3.28
CA PHE A 2 37.83 17.23 -2.44
C PHE A 2 37.00 16.27 -3.31
N SER A 3 36.97 14.99 -2.94
CA SER A 3 36.08 13.99 -3.55
C SER A 3 34.65 14.30 -3.11
N SER A 4 33.70 14.25 -4.05
CA SER A 4 32.26 14.37 -3.73
C SER A 4 31.82 13.25 -2.77
N PRO A 5 30.67 13.44 -2.07
CA PRO A 5 30.02 12.37 -1.30
C PRO A 5 29.87 11.08 -2.12
N LEU A 6 29.26 11.14 -3.30
CA LEU A 6 29.07 10.01 -4.21
C LEU A 6 30.37 9.28 -4.53
N ARG A 7 31.41 10.00 -4.97
CA ARG A 7 32.71 9.38 -5.28
C ARG A 7 33.37 8.73 -4.07
N ARG A 8 33.10 9.22 -2.85
CA ARG A 8 33.58 8.59 -1.62
C ARG A 8 32.80 7.31 -1.31
N ALA A 9 31.47 7.34 -1.47
CA ALA A 9 30.60 6.18 -1.31
C ALA A 9 30.99 5.06 -2.29
N LEU A 10 31.05 5.35 -3.60
CA LEU A 10 31.50 4.40 -4.63
C LEU A 10 32.86 3.79 -4.29
N LYS A 11 33.82 4.61 -3.88
CA LYS A 11 35.17 4.14 -3.50
C LYS A 11 35.18 3.28 -2.24
N ARG A 12 34.24 3.46 -1.30
CA ARG A 12 34.13 2.60 -0.11
C ARG A 12 33.42 1.29 -0.46
N GLY A 13 32.30 1.37 -1.16
CA GLY A 13 31.50 0.22 -1.58
C GLY A 13 32.25 -0.74 -2.50
N LEU A 14 33.06 -0.23 -3.44
CA LEU A 14 33.83 -1.07 -4.37
C LEU A 14 35.10 -1.71 -3.78
N LYS A 15 35.44 -1.46 -2.51
CA LYS A 15 36.60 -2.14 -1.89
C LYS A 15 36.25 -3.60 -1.56
N PRO A 16 37.25 -4.49 -1.46
CA PRO A 16 37.02 -5.84 -0.95
C PRO A 16 36.33 -5.80 0.42
N GLY A 17 35.17 -6.45 0.53
CA GLY A 17 34.32 -6.46 1.73
C GLY A 17 33.50 -5.18 1.95
N GLY A 18 33.50 -4.24 1.00
CA GLY A 18 32.59 -3.09 1.00
C GLY A 18 31.18 -3.50 0.54
N ASP A 19 30.18 -2.77 1.02
CA ASP A 19 28.79 -2.91 0.62
C ASP A 19 28.40 -1.70 -0.24
N LEU A 20 28.31 -1.90 -1.56
CA LEU A 20 28.01 -0.80 -2.47
C LEU A 20 26.57 -0.29 -2.31
N VAL A 21 25.63 -1.17 -1.97
CA VAL A 21 24.21 -0.84 -1.82
C VAL A 21 24.02 0.06 -0.61
N GLU A 22 24.57 -0.34 0.54
CA GLU A 22 24.51 0.45 1.76
C GLU A 22 25.16 1.83 1.58
N GLU A 23 26.32 1.89 0.93
CA GLU A 23 27.05 3.13 0.70
C GLU A 23 26.31 4.11 -0.22
N LEU A 24 25.59 3.61 -1.22
CA LEU A 24 24.80 4.44 -2.13
C LEU A 24 23.50 4.95 -1.49
N ARG A 25 22.80 4.11 -0.72
CA ARG A 25 21.60 4.53 0.02
C ARG A 25 21.88 5.63 1.04
N GLY A 26 23.09 5.67 1.61
CA GLY A 26 23.52 6.73 2.51
C GLY A 26 23.82 8.09 1.84
N LEU A 27 23.51 8.28 0.56
CA LEU A 27 23.68 9.55 -0.14
C LEU A 27 22.46 10.49 -0.04
N ASP A 28 21.32 10.02 0.43
CA ASP A 28 20.05 10.75 0.48
C ASP A 28 19.71 11.39 -0.90
N ASP A 29 19.19 12.63 -0.93
CA ASP A 29 18.80 13.35 -2.15
C ASP A 29 20.00 13.95 -2.93
N TYR A 30 21.07 13.18 -3.15
CA TYR A 30 22.27 13.67 -3.84
C TYR A 30 22.05 13.86 -5.35
N VAL A 31 21.95 15.12 -5.78
CA VAL A 31 21.82 15.47 -7.21
C VAL A 31 23.16 15.39 -7.96
N ILE A 32 23.18 14.66 -9.08
CA ILE A 32 24.36 14.43 -9.91
C ILE A 32 24.43 15.47 -11.04
N SER A 33 25.34 16.43 -10.88
CA SER A 33 25.55 17.50 -11.87
C SER A 33 26.95 17.50 -12.50
N SER A 34 27.92 16.80 -11.90
CA SER A 34 29.32 16.90 -12.30
C SER A 34 29.78 15.74 -13.19
N LYS A 35 30.54 16.07 -14.26
CA LYS A 35 31.16 15.06 -15.15
C LYS A 35 31.97 14.01 -14.38
N ARG A 36 32.65 14.41 -13.30
CA ARG A 36 33.50 13.49 -12.50
C ARG A 36 32.71 12.51 -11.65
N ASP A 37 31.51 12.88 -11.24
CA ASP A 37 30.61 11.97 -10.54
C ASP A 37 30.08 10.94 -11.53
N ALA A 38 29.65 11.38 -12.72
CA ALA A 38 29.29 10.50 -13.82
C ALA A 38 30.43 9.55 -14.24
N GLU A 39 31.67 10.04 -14.40
CA GLU A 39 32.85 9.19 -14.66
C GLU A 39 33.03 8.10 -13.60
N ALA A 40 32.78 8.41 -12.32
CA ALA A 40 32.89 7.44 -11.24
C ALA A 40 31.75 6.41 -11.24
N ILE A 41 30.54 6.81 -11.65
CA ILE A 41 29.43 5.89 -11.88
C ILE A 41 29.79 4.93 -13.02
N CYS A 42 30.29 5.43 -14.16
CA CYS A 42 30.73 4.59 -15.27
C CYS A 42 31.86 3.63 -14.85
N GLU A 43 32.83 4.10 -14.06
CA GLU A 43 33.88 3.25 -13.50
C GLU A 43 33.29 2.13 -12.61
N ALA A 44 32.31 2.44 -11.77
CA ALA A 44 31.62 1.46 -10.95
C ALA A 44 30.85 0.44 -11.80
N LEU A 45 30.07 0.89 -12.80
CA LEU A 45 29.35 0.02 -13.73
C LEU A 45 30.29 -0.92 -14.50
N SER A 46 31.49 -0.46 -14.86
CA SER A 46 32.49 -1.29 -15.57
C SER A 46 32.94 -2.53 -14.78
N THR A 47 32.68 -2.56 -13.46
CA THR A 47 32.95 -3.71 -12.61
C THR A 47 31.86 -4.79 -12.64
N LEU A 48 30.72 -4.52 -13.28
CA LEU A 48 29.57 -5.43 -13.41
C LEU A 48 29.52 -6.13 -14.78
N PRO A 49 28.88 -7.31 -14.91
CA PRO A 49 28.44 -8.16 -13.83
C PRO A 49 29.67 -8.74 -13.11
N GLY A 50 29.73 -8.53 -11.79
CA GLY A 50 30.81 -9.02 -10.94
C GLY A 50 30.56 -10.47 -10.51
N ASP A 51 31.14 -10.86 -9.38
CA ASP A 51 30.71 -12.07 -8.67
C ASP A 51 29.25 -11.85 -8.21
N ARG A 52 28.32 -12.69 -8.69
CA ARG A 52 26.87 -12.58 -8.44
C ARG A 52 26.48 -12.99 -7.01
N SER A 53 27.45 -13.15 -6.11
CA SER A 53 27.23 -13.38 -4.68
C SER A 53 26.89 -12.05 -3.98
N TYR A 54 25.66 -11.58 -4.18
CA TYR A 54 25.17 -10.41 -3.46
C TYR A 54 24.77 -10.77 -2.03
N SER A 55 24.95 -9.82 -1.11
CA SER A 55 24.50 -9.95 0.27
C SER A 55 22.97 -10.04 0.28
N THR A 56 22.42 -11.09 0.88
CA THR A 56 20.96 -11.26 1.09
C THR A 56 20.37 -10.25 2.07
N LYS A 57 21.19 -9.36 2.63
CA LYS A 57 20.76 -8.34 3.59
C LYS A 57 19.93 -7.22 2.97
N HIS A 58 19.99 -7.03 1.64
CA HIS A 58 19.32 -5.92 0.96
C HIS A 58 18.37 -6.41 -0.12
N PHE A 59 17.22 -5.73 -0.25
CA PHE A 59 16.23 -5.95 -1.31
C PHE A 59 16.64 -5.37 -2.68
N SER A 60 17.84 -4.81 -2.83
CA SER A 60 18.33 -4.24 -4.09
C SER A 60 19.75 -4.71 -4.39
N THR A 61 20.09 -4.77 -5.67
CA THR A 61 21.44 -5.16 -6.11
C THR A 61 22.31 -3.94 -6.40
N PRO A 62 23.64 -4.10 -6.48
CA PRO A 62 24.54 -3.07 -6.98
C PRO A 62 24.17 -2.51 -8.36
N LEU A 63 23.62 -3.35 -9.25
CA LEU A 63 23.15 -2.90 -10.56
C LEU A 63 21.96 -1.96 -10.41
N HIS A 64 20.99 -2.32 -9.56
CA HIS A 64 19.83 -1.49 -9.26
C HIS A 64 20.22 -0.09 -8.80
N GLU A 65 21.05 -0.02 -7.76
CA GLU A 65 21.43 1.23 -7.11
C GLU A 65 22.25 2.12 -8.06
N LEU A 66 23.22 1.56 -8.80
CA LEU A 66 24.00 2.32 -9.78
C LEU A 66 23.15 2.81 -10.96
N THR A 67 22.16 2.02 -11.37
CA THR A 67 21.21 2.40 -12.43
C THR A 67 20.27 3.50 -11.94
N GLY A 68 19.86 3.47 -10.67
CA GLY A 68 19.02 4.49 -10.04
C GLY A 68 19.63 5.89 -10.11
N LEU A 69 20.95 6.01 -9.95
CA LEU A 69 21.69 7.28 -10.04
C LEU A 69 21.51 8.01 -11.39
N PHE A 70 21.07 7.34 -12.46
CA PHE A 70 20.77 8.00 -13.73
C PHE A 70 19.50 8.87 -13.67
N GLN A 71 18.62 8.65 -12.69
CA GLN A 71 17.42 9.46 -12.46
C GLN A 71 17.72 10.75 -11.68
N ASP A 72 18.80 10.76 -10.89
CA ASP A 72 19.18 11.90 -10.03
C ASP A 72 20.05 12.94 -10.74
N VAL A 73 20.10 12.88 -12.08
CA VAL A 73 20.91 13.79 -12.89
C VAL A 73 20.22 15.15 -13.05
N ASP A 74 20.97 16.23 -12.87
CA ASP A 74 20.50 17.63 -12.92
C ASP A 74 20.13 18.10 -14.34
N GLY A 75 19.19 17.40 -14.97
CA GLY A 75 18.69 17.67 -16.32
C GLY A 75 19.66 17.36 -17.46
N ARG A 76 19.14 17.43 -18.70
CA ARG A 76 19.86 17.09 -19.94
C ARG A 76 21.03 18.02 -20.28
N GLN A 77 21.11 19.19 -19.64
CA GLN A 77 22.12 20.22 -19.93
C GLN A 77 23.36 20.12 -19.04
N CYS A 78 23.33 19.29 -17.99
CA CYS A 78 24.47 19.20 -17.08
C CYS A 78 25.60 18.30 -17.68
N PRO A 79 26.87 18.57 -17.32
CA PRO A 79 28.00 17.75 -17.78
C PRO A 79 27.93 16.26 -17.39
N ALA A 80 27.20 15.92 -16.33
CA ALA A 80 26.99 14.53 -15.95
C ALA A 80 26.11 13.79 -16.96
N PHE A 81 25.08 14.44 -17.50
CA PHE A 81 24.18 13.83 -18.50
C PHE A 81 24.95 13.41 -19.75
N GLU A 82 25.77 14.31 -20.32
CA GLU A 82 26.62 14.03 -21.49
C GLU A 82 27.52 12.81 -21.24
N GLN A 83 28.19 12.77 -20.08
CA GLN A 83 29.09 11.68 -19.71
C GLN A 83 28.35 10.34 -19.53
N LEU A 84 27.21 10.33 -18.85
CA LEU A 84 26.40 9.12 -18.67
C LEU A 84 25.79 8.67 -19.99
N TYR A 85 25.42 9.59 -20.88
CA TYR A 85 24.95 9.27 -22.23
C TYR A 85 26.06 8.60 -23.06
N GLU A 86 27.27 9.18 -23.08
CA GLU A 86 28.38 8.72 -23.92
C GLU A 86 29.06 7.45 -23.40
N GLU A 87 29.20 7.30 -22.08
CA GLU A 87 29.95 6.19 -21.46
C GLU A 87 29.11 5.32 -20.53
N GLY A 88 28.10 5.88 -19.88
CA GLY A 88 27.23 5.14 -18.96
C GLY A 88 26.27 4.18 -19.67
N LEU A 89 25.55 4.64 -20.70
CA LEU A 89 24.61 3.80 -21.46
C LEU A 89 25.31 2.60 -22.13
N PRO A 90 26.50 2.75 -22.77
CA PRO A 90 27.24 1.59 -23.27
C PRO A 90 27.57 0.55 -22.19
N GLU A 91 27.91 0.97 -20.97
CA GLU A 91 28.16 0.04 -19.86
C GLU A 91 26.88 -0.67 -19.41
N LEU A 92 25.76 0.04 -19.30
CA LEU A 92 24.45 -0.58 -19.01
C LEU A 92 24.05 -1.60 -20.08
N ILE A 93 24.24 -1.28 -21.36
CA ILE A 93 23.99 -2.20 -22.47
C ILE A 93 24.88 -3.44 -22.37
N ARG A 94 26.18 -3.26 -22.08
CA ARG A 94 27.12 -4.37 -21.91
C ARG A 94 26.71 -5.29 -20.76
N ILE A 95 26.24 -4.72 -19.64
CA ILE A 95 25.77 -5.49 -18.48
C ILE A 95 24.50 -6.26 -18.84
N PHE A 96 23.53 -5.60 -19.50
CA PHE A 96 22.31 -6.24 -19.97
C PHE A 96 22.61 -7.45 -20.85
N ASP A 97 23.46 -7.28 -21.86
CA ASP A 97 23.85 -8.35 -22.79
C ASP A 97 24.58 -9.51 -22.10
N ALA A 98 25.28 -9.22 -21.01
CA ALA A 98 26.00 -10.24 -20.24
C ALA A 98 25.12 -11.02 -19.25
N MET A 99 23.92 -10.52 -18.95
CA MET A 99 23.04 -11.09 -17.91
C MET A 99 21.73 -11.65 -18.45
N VAL A 100 21.21 -11.15 -19.59
CA VAL A 100 19.83 -11.44 -20.03
C VAL A 100 19.53 -12.93 -20.25
N ASP A 101 20.53 -13.72 -20.65
CA ASP A 101 20.34 -15.16 -20.95
C ASP A 101 20.36 -16.06 -19.69
N ASP A 102 20.90 -15.59 -18.56
CA ASP A 102 21.12 -16.39 -17.35
C ASP A 102 20.71 -15.68 -16.05
N ALA A 103 19.94 -14.60 -16.15
CA ALA A 103 19.42 -13.85 -15.03
C ALA A 103 18.40 -14.67 -14.22
N SER A 104 18.54 -14.62 -12.89
CA SER A 104 17.50 -15.02 -11.95
C SER A 104 16.29 -14.07 -12.01
N ASN A 105 15.16 -14.46 -11.43
CA ASN A 105 13.95 -13.64 -11.43
C ASN A 105 14.15 -12.24 -10.84
N GLU A 106 14.99 -12.10 -9.80
CA GLU A 106 15.34 -10.81 -9.19
C GLU A 106 16.23 -9.98 -10.12
N GLU A 107 17.24 -10.59 -10.73
CA GLU A 107 18.12 -9.91 -11.70
C GLU A 107 17.34 -9.42 -12.93
N VAL A 108 16.26 -10.11 -13.33
CA VAL A 108 15.40 -9.65 -14.42
C VAL A 108 14.71 -8.32 -14.10
N ASP A 109 14.33 -8.06 -12.84
CA ASP A 109 13.75 -6.76 -12.46
C ASP A 109 14.77 -5.63 -12.59
N ASP A 110 16.04 -5.88 -12.26
CA ASP A 110 17.12 -4.93 -12.49
C ASP A 110 17.35 -4.69 -13.99
N LEU A 111 17.27 -5.73 -14.82
CA LEU A 111 17.37 -5.58 -16.26
C LEU A 111 16.22 -4.76 -16.84
N LEU A 112 14.98 -4.93 -16.35
CA LEU A 112 13.86 -4.06 -16.74
C LEU A 112 14.10 -2.61 -16.28
N TYR A 113 14.68 -2.42 -15.09
CA TYR A 113 15.06 -1.08 -14.62
C TYR A 113 16.15 -0.44 -15.48
N VAL A 114 17.14 -1.22 -15.94
CA VAL A 114 18.14 -0.79 -16.93
C VAL A 114 17.45 -0.36 -18.23
N LEU A 115 16.50 -1.13 -18.75
CA LEU A 115 15.76 -0.77 -19.96
C LEU A 115 14.98 0.55 -19.80
N LYS A 116 14.42 0.82 -18.62
CA LYS A 116 13.78 2.12 -18.30
C LYS A 116 14.77 3.28 -18.45
N ILE A 117 15.99 3.15 -17.90
CA ILE A 117 17.03 4.18 -18.03
C ILE A 117 17.49 4.35 -19.47
N LEU A 118 17.68 3.26 -20.20
CA LEU A 118 18.05 3.29 -21.61
C LEU A 118 16.97 4.01 -22.45
N ALA A 119 15.69 3.76 -22.19
CA ALA A 119 14.59 4.50 -22.80
C ALA A 119 14.64 5.99 -22.41
N MET A 120 14.78 6.32 -21.13
CA MET A 120 14.75 7.70 -20.62
C MET A 120 15.80 8.63 -21.27
N TYR A 121 16.98 8.09 -21.60
CA TYR A 121 18.07 8.85 -22.24
C TYR A 121 17.89 9.02 -23.76
N GLY A 122 17.01 8.25 -24.39
CA GLY A 122 16.65 8.43 -25.80
C GLY A 122 17.70 8.05 -26.84
N SER A 123 18.69 7.21 -26.47
CA SER A 123 19.66 6.68 -27.44
C SER A 123 19.01 5.63 -28.35
N PHE A 124 19.51 5.51 -29.59
CA PHE A 124 19.01 4.51 -30.53
C PHE A 124 19.36 3.09 -30.08
N GLU A 125 20.57 2.90 -29.59
CA GLU A 125 21.07 1.63 -29.05
C GLU A 125 20.26 1.19 -27.83
N GLY A 126 19.89 2.13 -26.95
CA GLY A 126 18.99 1.86 -25.82
C GLY A 126 17.61 1.40 -26.28
N ALA A 127 17.02 2.08 -27.27
CA ALA A 127 15.75 1.67 -27.86
C ALA A 127 15.82 0.29 -28.54
N GLN A 128 16.96 -0.06 -29.18
CA GLN A 128 17.16 -1.40 -29.72
C GLN A 128 17.11 -2.47 -28.64
N LYS A 129 17.67 -2.22 -27.45
CA LYS A 129 17.63 -3.17 -26.34
C LYS A 129 16.24 -3.35 -25.75
N VAL A 130 15.44 -2.29 -25.69
CA VAL A 130 14.01 -2.39 -25.34
C VAL A 130 13.28 -3.32 -26.30
N VAL A 131 13.48 -3.16 -27.61
CA VAL A 131 12.87 -4.01 -28.65
C VAL A 131 13.34 -5.47 -28.53
N GLU A 132 14.64 -5.68 -28.33
CA GLU A 132 15.24 -7.00 -28.16
C GLU A 132 14.63 -7.74 -26.95
N ALA A 133 14.60 -7.09 -25.79
CA ALA A 133 14.06 -7.65 -24.56
C ALA A 133 12.57 -8.01 -24.66
N ALA A 134 11.76 -7.13 -25.28
CA ALA A 134 10.34 -7.39 -25.49
C ALA A 134 10.12 -8.60 -26.41
N ARG A 135 10.94 -8.76 -27.45
CA ARG A 135 10.87 -9.91 -28.37
C ARG A 135 11.33 -11.22 -27.74
N MET A 136 12.25 -11.15 -26.77
CA MET A 136 12.65 -12.30 -25.95
C MET A 136 11.59 -12.69 -24.91
N SER A 137 10.52 -11.89 -24.75
CA SER A 137 9.53 -12.04 -23.68
C SER A 137 10.19 -12.02 -22.30
N LEU A 138 11.07 -11.05 -22.06
CA LEU A 138 11.71 -10.86 -20.76
C LEU A 138 10.66 -10.40 -19.73
N LYS A 139 10.22 -11.33 -18.87
CA LYS A 139 9.18 -11.15 -17.83
C LYS A 139 7.96 -10.38 -18.37
N PRO A 140 7.18 -10.98 -19.28
CA PRO A 140 6.23 -10.24 -20.09
C PRO A 140 5.03 -9.69 -19.31
N GLU A 141 4.79 -10.19 -18.10
CA GLU A 141 3.73 -9.72 -17.20
C GLU A 141 4.19 -8.60 -16.24
N ALA A 142 5.45 -8.15 -16.31
CA ALA A 142 5.95 -7.12 -15.40
C ALA A 142 5.35 -5.74 -15.70
N PHE A 143 4.78 -5.09 -14.67
CA PHE A 143 4.27 -3.72 -14.75
C PHE A 143 5.31 -2.71 -15.28
N MET A 144 6.60 -2.94 -15.03
CA MET A 144 7.70 -2.10 -15.50
C MET A 144 7.67 -1.88 -17.03
N TRP A 145 7.11 -2.81 -17.82
CA TRP A 145 6.94 -2.62 -19.26
C TRP A 145 6.06 -1.42 -19.63
N HIS A 146 5.01 -1.14 -18.85
CA HIS A 146 4.19 0.06 -19.05
C HIS A 146 5.02 1.34 -18.80
N VAL A 147 5.88 1.33 -17.77
CA VAL A 147 6.79 2.46 -17.47
C VAL A 147 7.86 2.65 -18.56
N ILE A 148 8.45 1.57 -19.05
CA ILE A 148 9.43 1.61 -20.15
C ILE A 148 8.78 2.16 -21.42
N LEU A 149 7.60 1.65 -21.80
CA LEU A 149 6.94 2.01 -23.06
C LEU A 149 6.28 3.39 -23.02
N SER A 150 5.83 3.88 -21.85
CA SER A 150 5.33 5.24 -21.69
C SER A 150 6.42 6.31 -21.79
N THR A 151 7.70 5.93 -21.58
CA THR A 151 8.85 6.82 -21.79
C THR A 151 9.02 7.23 -23.26
N PHE A 152 8.53 6.42 -24.21
CA PHE A 152 8.50 6.72 -25.65
C PHE A 152 7.36 7.69 -26.03
N SER A 153 7.26 8.80 -25.30
CA SER A 153 6.30 9.88 -25.51
C SER A 153 6.50 10.63 -26.83
N GLU A 154 5.66 11.62 -27.13
CA GLU A 154 5.67 12.35 -28.41
C GLU A 154 7.03 12.95 -28.78
N GLU A 155 7.76 13.46 -27.79
CA GLU A 155 9.07 14.08 -27.99
C GLU A 155 10.23 13.08 -28.03
N HIS A 156 9.97 11.79 -27.80
CA HIS A 156 11.00 10.78 -27.70
C HIS A 156 11.58 10.46 -29.09
N PRO A 157 12.91 10.59 -29.30
CA PRO A 157 13.51 10.50 -30.64
C PRO A 157 13.39 9.12 -31.29
N GLN A 158 13.20 8.06 -30.49
CA GLN A 158 13.09 6.67 -30.96
C GLN A 158 11.69 6.08 -30.90
N ARG A 159 10.65 6.89 -30.64
CA ARG A 159 9.26 6.42 -30.52
C ARG A 159 8.83 5.60 -31.75
N GLU A 160 8.98 6.18 -32.95
CA GLU A 160 8.56 5.55 -34.20
C GLU A 160 9.28 4.22 -34.42
N PHE A 161 10.59 4.17 -34.18
CA PHE A 161 11.38 2.95 -34.31
C PHE A 161 10.87 1.83 -33.41
N VAL A 162 10.64 2.09 -32.11
CA VAL A 162 10.19 1.07 -31.16
C VAL A 162 8.79 0.56 -31.51
N LEU A 163 7.84 1.46 -31.75
CA LEU A 163 6.47 1.09 -32.06
C LEU A 163 6.37 0.31 -33.38
N GLN A 164 7.16 0.68 -34.39
CA GLN A 164 7.25 -0.08 -35.63
C GLN A 164 7.91 -1.46 -35.42
N ALA A 165 9.03 -1.52 -34.69
CA ALA A 165 9.76 -2.77 -34.50
C ALA A 165 9.00 -3.80 -33.66
N LEU A 166 8.09 -3.36 -32.79
CA LEU A 166 7.23 -4.24 -31.99
C LEU A 166 5.86 -4.53 -32.64
N SER A 167 5.58 -3.99 -33.82
CA SER A 167 4.31 -4.24 -34.53
C SER A 167 4.22 -5.64 -35.17
N ASP A 168 5.36 -6.27 -35.50
CA ASP A 168 5.42 -7.61 -36.10
C ASP A 168 6.72 -8.37 -35.70
N PRO A 169 6.62 -9.48 -34.94
CA PRO A 169 5.41 -9.92 -34.24
C PRO A 169 5.07 -8.99 -33.08
N LEU A 170 3.78 -8.89 -32.74
CA LEU A 170 3.34 -8.26 -31.50
C LEU A 170 3.88 -9.04 -30.29
N PRO A 171 4.31 -8.36 -29.20
CA PRO A 171 4.67 -9.02 -27.95
C PRO A 171 3.45 -9.70 -27.31
N THR A 172 3.69 -10.52 -26.29
CA THR A 172 2.65 -11.20 -25.51
C THR A 172 2.66 -10.72 -24.06
N GLY A 173 1.61 -11.05 -23.29
CA GLY A 173 1.48 -10.64 -21.90
C GLY A 173 1.23 -9.14 -21.71
N PHE A 174 1.45 -8.65 -20.50
CA PHE A 174 1.31 -7.23 -20.15
C PHE A 174 2.16 -6.26 -21.01
N VAL A 175 3.31 -6.70 -21.56
CA VAL A 175 4.09 -5.88 -22.51
C VAL A 175 3.25 -5.42 -23.71
N ALA A 176 2.34 -6.28 -24.18
CA ALA A 176 1.45 -5.93 -25.28
C ALA A 176 0.45 -4.83 -24.91
N ILE A 177 0.00 -4.79 -23.65
CA ILE A 177 -0.84 -3.70 -23.12
C ILE A 177 -0.03 -2.40 -23.04
N GLY A 178 1.18 -2.44 -22.48
CA GLY A 178 2.07 -1.27 -22.46
C GLY A 178 2.39 -0.74 -23.87
N LEU A 179 2.53 -1.63 -24.86
CA LEU A 179 2.72 -1.25 -26.26
C LEU A 179 1.44 -0.62 -26.84
N LEU A 180 0.28 -1.18 -26.52
CA LEU A 180 -1.02 -0.69 -26.95
C LEU A 180 -1.27 0.74 -26.44
N ASP A 181 -1.06 0.99 -25.14
CA ASP A 181 -1.24 2.31 -24.54
C ASP A 181 -0.33 3.36 -25.18
N SER A 182 0.96 3.01 -25.37
CA SER A 182 1.94 3.87 -26.05
C SER A 182 1.54 4.15 -27.51
N ALA A 183 1.05 3.13 -28.21
CA ALA A 183 0.57 3.26 -29.59
C ALA A 183 -0.71 4.12 -29.69
N ASN A 184 -1.67 3.96 -28.77
CA ASN A 184 -2.90 4.75 -28.71
C ASN A 184 -2.57 6.23 -28.53
N GLY A 185 -1.73 6.58 -27.55
CA GLY A 185 -1.31 7.97 -27.32
C GLY A 185 -0.60 8.57 -28.54
N ALA A 186 0.25 7.80 -29.21
CA ALA A 186 0.89 8.25 -30.45
C ALA A 186 -0.11 8.42 -31.62
N ALA A 187 -1.11 7.55 -31.74
CA ALA A 187 -2.13 7.62 -32.78
C ALA A 187 -3.08 8.82 -32.61
N ILE A 188 -3.48 9.13 -31.37
CA ILE A 188 -4.27 10.32 -31.02
C ILE A 188 -3.55 11.60 -31.47
N ASN A 189 -2.22 11.64 -31.33
CA ASN A 189 -1.40 12.78 -31.78
C ASN A 189 -1.07 12.73 -33.29
N GLY A 190 -1.67 11.81 -34.05
CA GLY A 190 -1.51 11.69 -35.50
C GLY A 190 -0.14 11.16 -35.95
N ALA A 191 0.56 10.39 -35.12
CA ALA A 191 1.93 9.95 -35.39
C ALA A 191 2.08 8.74 -36.34
N PHE A 192 0.97 8.12 -36.78
CA PHE A 192 1.02 6.90 -37.59
C PHE A 192 0.18 6.96 -38.87
N ASP A 193 0.71 6.34 -39.93
CA ASP A 193 -0.07 5.95 -41.10
C ASP A 193 -0.90 4.67 -40.85
N GLN A 194 -0.41 3.77 -39.99
CA GLN A 194 -1.06 2.52 -39.61
C GLN A 194 -0.75 2.16 -38.15
N HIS A 195 -1.78 1.86 -37.36
CA HIS A 195 -1.63 1.48 -35.96
C HIS A 195 -0.95 0.10 -35.82
N PRO A 196 -0.02 -0.13 -34.86
CA PRO A 196 0.64 -1.45 -34.68
C PRO A 196 -0.32 -2.64 -34.52
N PHE A 197 -1.49 -2.39 -33.92
CA PHE A 197 -2.54 -3.40 -33.74
C PHE A 197 -3.53 -3.50 -34.92
N ASP A 198 -3.38 -2.67 -35.97
CA ASP A 198 -4.13 -2.79 -37.22
C ASP A 198 -3.55 -3.90 -38.12
N SER A 199 -3.53 -5.11 -37.56
CA SER A 199 -3.04 -6.34 -38.19
C SER A 199 -3.91 -7.52 -37.75
N SER A 200 -3.92 -8.62 -38.49
CA SER A 200 -4.72 -9.80 -38.11
C SER A 200 -4.35 -10.39 -36.75
N ALA A 201 -3.11 -10.21 -36.28
CA ALA A 201 -2.70 -10.60 -34.94
C ALA A 201 -3.26 -9.62 -33.89
N GLY A 202 -3.11 -8.31 -34.14
CA GLY A 202 -3.61 -7.27 -33.25
C GLY A 202 -5.12 -7.33 -33.05
N THR A 203 -5.92 -7.45 -34.11
CA THR A 203 -7.39 -7.60 -33.97
C THR A 203 -7.79 -8.83 -33.15
N ARG A 204 -7.03 -9.94 -33.18
CA ARG A 204 -7.33 -11.10 -32.33
C ARG A 204 -7.05 -10.81 -30.86
N MET A 205 -5.96 -10.10 -30.56
CA MET A 205 -5.61 -9.70 -29.19
C MET A 205 -6.63 -8.71 -28.63
N LEU A 206 -6.98 -7.66 -29.39
CA LEU A 206 -8.02 -6.70 -29.00
C LEU A 206 -9.35 -7.39 -28.71
N ARG A 207 -9.76 -8.34 -29.57
CA ARG A 207 -10.98 -9.14 -29.33
C ARG A 207 -10.88 -9.94 -28.04
N GLN A 208 -9.76 -10.62 -27.81
CA GLN A 208 -9.55 -11.42 -26.61
C GLN A 208 -9.69 -10.59 -25.35
N TRP A 209 -9.14 -9.37 -25.32
CA TRP A 209 -9.25 -8.48 -24.16
C TRP A 209 -10.68 -7.95 -23.97
N LEU A 210 -11.38 -7.62 -25.05
CA LEU A 210 -12.79 -7.18 -24.98
C LEU A 210 -13.77 -8.29 -24.59
N GLU A 211 -13.42 -9.56 -24.83
CA GLU A 211 -14.25 -10.72 -24.50
C GLU A 211 -13.84 -11.38 -23.15
N ASP A 212 -12.79 -10.89 -22.48
CA ASP A 212 -12.33 -11.45 -21.20
C ASP A 212 -13.34 -11.08 -20.09
N PRO A 213 -14.00 -12.07 -19.46
CA PRO A 213 -15.03 -11.81 -18.45
C PRO A 213 -14.45 -11.41 -17.09
N ASP A 214 -13.12 -11.41 -16.93
CA ASP A 214 -12.42 -11.12 -15.69
C ASP A 214 -12.36 -9.61 -15.41
N PRO A 215 -13.03 -9.10 -14.35
CA PRO A 215 -13.03 -7.66 -14.03
C PRO A 215 -11.64 -7.05 -13.82
N GLU A 216 -10.66 -7.83 -13.33
CA GLU A 216 -9.28 -7.36 -13.12
C GLU A 216 -8.59 -6.99 -14.46
N LYS A 217 -9.09 -7.52 -15.57
CA LYS A 217 -8.60 -7.25 -16.92
C LYS A 217 -9.48 -6.30 -17.72
N PHE A 218 -10.50 -5.69 -17.10
CA PHE A 218 -11.30 -4.66 -17.78
C PHE A 218 -10.44 -3.45 -18.15
N SER A 219 -9.35 -3.19 -17.43
CA SER A 219 -8.32 -2.23 -17.84
C SER A 219 -7.72 -2.55 -19.22
N TYR A 220 -7.57 -3.83 -19.58
CA TYR A 220 -7.05 -4.24 -20.89
C TYR A 220 -8.09 -4.02 -21.98
N ALA A 221 -9.36 -4.29 -21.67
CA ALA A 221 -10.49 -3.98 -22.55
C ALA A 221 -10.62 -2.47 -22.79
N HIS A 222 -10.36 -1.65 -21.77
CA HIS A 222 -10.33 -0.19 -21.87
C HIS A 222 -9.23 0.26 -22.84
N SER A 223 -7.99 -0.18 -22.64
CA SER A 223 -6.88 0.09 -23.58
C SER A 223 -7.14 -0.42 -25.00
N ALA A 224 -7.80 -1.58 -25.15
CA ALA A 224 -8.18 -2.13 -26.44
C ALA A 224 -9.22 -1.26 -27.16
N THR A 225 -10.13 -0.64 -26.41
CA THR A 225 -11.20 0.20 -26.93
C THR A 225 -10.66 1.54 -27.46
N ALA A 226 -9.70 2.14 -26.75
CA ALA A 226 -9.02 3.36 -27.17
C ALA A 226 -8.32 3.21 -28.54
N ALA A 227 -7.90 2.00 -28.92
CA ALA A 227 -7.26 1.73 -30.20
C ALA A 227 -8.21 1.73 -31.41
N LEU A 228 -9.51 1.52 -31.17
CA LEU A 228 -10.49 1.20 -32.21
C LEU A 228 -10.66 2.27 -33.30
N PRO A 229 -10.55 3.60 -33.04
CA PRO A 229 -10.60 4.60 -34.10
C PRO A 229 -9.54 4.37 -35.19
N PHE A 230 -8.40 3.78 -34.81
CA PHE A 230 -7.21 3.61 -35.65
C PHE A 230 -7.12 2.23 -36.31
N ILE A 231 -8.12 1.35 -36.10
CA ILE A 231 -8.18 0.03 -36.73
C ILE A 231 -8.95 0.09 -38.04
N SER A 232 -8.45 -0.59 -39.08
CA SER A 232 -9.11 -0.65 -40.38
C SER A 232 -10.39 -1.50 -40.36
N ASN A 233 -11.33 -1.17 -41.24
CA ASN A 233 -12.51 -2.01 -41.48
C ASN A 233 -12.14 -3.29 -42.26
N PRO A 234 -12.85 -4.42 -42.09
CA PRO A 234 -14.05 -4.60 -41.25
C PRO A 234 -13.88 -4.89 -39.73
N PRO A 235 -12.74 -5.37 -39.18
CA PRO A 235 -12.67 -5.78 -37.77
C PRO A 235 -13.10 -4.71 -36.76
N ARG A 236 -12.81 -3.44 -37.04
CA ARG A 236 -13.17 -2.31 -36.18
C ARG A 236 -14.66 -2.31 -35.78
N ASP A 237 -15.57 -2.53 -36.73
CA ASP A 237 -17.01 -2.43 -36.45
C ASP A 237 -17.49 -3.53 -35.50
N GLU A 238 -16.91 -4.72 -35.62
CA GLU A 238 -17.21 -5.84 -34.73
C GLU A 238 -16.64 -5.63 -33.33
N LEU A 239 -15.40 -5.13 -33.22
CA LEU A 239 -14.76 -4.83 -31.94
C LEU A 239 -15.47 -3.69 -31.21
N LEU A 240 -15.88 -2.65 -31.93
CA LEU A 240 -16.61 -1.53 -31.34
C LEU A 240 -17.98 -1.97 -30.81
N ALA A 241 -18.65 -2.90 -31.50
CA ALA A 241 -19.88 -3.48 -31.00
C ALA A 241 -19.66 -4.26 -29.68
N LEU A 242 -18.57 -5.03 -29.58
CA LEU A 242 -18.20 -5.71 -28.34
C LEU A 242 -17.94 -4.72 -27.20
N ALA A 243 -17.18 -3.66 -27.45
CA ALA A 243 -16.84 -2.66 -26.44
C ALA A 243 -18.09 -1.88 -25.96
N MET A 244 -19.03 -1.57 -26.87
CA MET A 244 -20.30 -0.92 -26.52
C MET A 244 -21.22 -1.80 -25.66
N ASP A 245 -21.13 -3.13 -25.81
CA ASP A 245 -21.92 -4.12 -25.06
C ASP A 245 -21.16 -4.67 -23.84
N HIS A 246 -19.98 -4.13 -23.52
CA HIS A 246 -19.12 -4.60 -22.44
C HIS A 246 -19.77 -4.36 -21.06
N PRO A 247 -19.61 -5.25 -20.05
CA PRO A 247 -20.21 -5.07 -18.73
C PRO A 247 -19.69 -3.85 -17.95
N ASP A 248 -18.46 -3.43 -18.21
CA ASP A 248 -17.83 -2.28 -17.57
C ASP A 248 -18.26 -0.93 -18.18
N PRO A 249 -18.79 0.02 -17.39
CA PRO A 249 -19.15 1.35 -17.88
C PRO A 249 -17.98 2.17 -18.44
N GLY A 250 -16.76 2.01 -17.89
CA GLY A 250 -15.56 2.68 -18.38
C GLY A 250 -15.25 2.27 -19.82
N VAL A 251 -15.28 0.96 -20.11
CA VAL A 251 -15.13 0.42 -21.47
C VAL A 251 -16.24 0.92 -22.40
N GLN A 252 -17.50 0.99 -21.94
CA GLN A 252 -18.60 1.53 -22.76
C GLN A 252 -18.41 3.02 -23.08
N MET A 253 -17.92 3.82 -22.13
CA MET A 253 -17.63 5.24 -22.35
C MET A 253 -16.47 5.42 -23.34
N GLU A 254 -15.40 4.66 -23.18
CA GLU A 254 -14.26 4.65 -24.10
C GLU A 254 -14.73 4.25 -25.51
N ALA A 255 -15.68 3.30 -25.63
CA ALA A 255 -16.29 2.93 -26.89
C ALA A 255 -17.13 4.08 -27.46
N GLY A 256 -17.86 4.79 -26.60
CA GLY A 256 -18.57 6.03 -26.90
C GLY A 256 -17.66 7.07 -27.54
N TRP A 257 -16.52 7.34 -26.92
CA TRP A 257 -15.48 8.23 -27.41
C TRP A 257 -14.93 7.75 -28.76
N ALA A 258 -14.51 6.50 -28.85
CA ALA A 258 -13.96 5.91 -30.07
C ALA A 258 -14.95 5.95 -31.25
N ALA A 259 -16.23 5.72 -31.00
CA ALA A 259 -17.29 5.86 -31.99
C ALA A 259 -17.52 7.33 -32.40
N GLY A 260 -17.43 8.26 -31.44
CA GLY A 260 -17.50 9.70 -31.67
C GLY A 260 -16.37 10.21 -32.57
N GLU A 261 -15.13 9.79 -32.33
CA GLU A 261 -13.95 10.08 -33.17
C GLU A 261 -14.18 9.64 -34.63
N LEU A 262 -14.88 8.51 -34.82
CA LEU A 262 -15.27 8.00 -36.15
C LEU A 262 -16.49 8.71 -36.76
N GLY A 263 -17.03 9.73 -36.10
CA GLY A 263 -18.21 10.49 -36.52
C GLY A 263 -19.53 9.72 -36.38
N ARG A 264 -19.61 8.73 -35.50
CA ARG A 264 -20.83 7.93 -35.28
C ARG A 264 -21.71 8.54 -34.21
N GLU A 265 -22.96 8.84 -34.58
CA GLU A 265 -23.96 9.41 -33.68
C GLU A 265 -24.25 8.52 -32.46
N SER A 266 -24.22 7.19 -32.63
CA SER A 266 -24.46 6.25 -31.53
C SER A 266 -23.45 6.36 -30.39
N GLY A 267 -22.19 6.74 -30.67
CA GLY A 267 -21.19 6.97 -29.63
C GLY A 267 -21.50 8.20 -28.79
N LEU A 268 -21.89 9.28 -29.47
CA LEU A 268 -22.28 10.54 -28.85
C LEU A 268 -23.53 10.38 -27.97
N GLU A 269 -24.50 9.58 -28.41
CA GLU A 269 -25.69 9.24 -27.63
C GLU A 269 -25.34 8.48 -26.34
N VAL A 270 -24.36 7.57 -26.40
CA VAL A 270 -23.86 6.84 -25.22
C VAL A 270 -23.18 7.80 -24.24
N LEU A 271 -22.29 8.68 -24.71
CA LEU A 271 -21.62 9.66 -23.86
C LEU A 271 -22.62 10.63 -23.22
N ALA A 272 -23.55 11.18 -23.99
CA ALA A 272 -24.58 12.09 -23.48
C ALA A 272 -25.46 11.43 -22.40
N ARG A 273 -25.71 10.12 -22.52
CA ARG A 273 -26.38 9.33 -21.47
C ARG A 273 -25.52 9.24 -20.20
N PHE A 274 -24.22 8.96 -20.32
CA PHE A 274 -23.31 8.88 -19.18
C PHE A 274 -23.06 10.23 -18.50
N CYS A 275 -23.24 11.36 -19.18
CA CYS A 275 -23.25 12.67 -18.52
C CYS A 275 -24.33 12.79 -17.44
N LEU A 276 -25.39 11.97 -17.48
CA LEU A 276 -26.46 11.93 -16.47
C LEU A 276 -26.21 10.92 -15.35
N ASP A 277 -25.13 10.15 -15.42
CA ASP A 277 -24.69 9.25 -14.36
C ASP A 277 -23.62 9.95 -13.52
N VAL A 278 -23.94 10.26 -12.26
CA VAL A 278 -23.05 10.99 -11.34
C VAL A 278 -21.66 10.34 -11.26
N ASN A 279 -21.57 9.01 -11.31
CA ASN A 279 -20.32 8.30 -11.12
C ASN A 279 -19.40 8.38 -12.35
N HIS A 280 -19.96 8.71 -13.52
CA HIS A 280 -19.29 8.68 -14.81
C HIS A 280 -19.36 10.02 -15.56
N SER A 281 -20.06 11.01 -15.00
CA SER A 281 -20.41 12.23 -15.72
C SER A 281 -19.21 13.10 -16.05
N ASP A 282 -18.24 13.24 -15.14
CA ASP A 282 -17.04 14.05 -15.37
C ASP A 282 -16.27 13.55 -16.60
N THR A 283 -15.97 12.24 -16.65
CA THR A 283 -15.30 11.60 -17.78
C THR A 283 -16.10 11.75 -19.07
N ALA A 284 -17.41 11.48 -19.04
CA ALA A 284 -18.26 11.57 -20.24
C ALA A 284 -18.36 13.01 -20.79
N GLN A 285 -18.42 14.01 -19.90
CA GLN A 285 -18.40 15.43 -20.30
C GLN A 285 -17.07 15.79 -20.95
N ARG A 286 -15.93 15.39 -20.35
CA ARG A 286 -14.60 15.59 -20.93
C ARG A 286 -14.47 14.96 -22.32
N TYR A 287 -14.96 13.73 -22.51
CA TYR A 287 -14.96 13.10 -23.83
C TYR A 287 -15.80 13.85 -24.86
N LEU A 288 -16.98 14.37 -24.47
CA LEU A 288 -17.76 15.23 -25.38
C LEU A 288 -17.06 16.55 -25.68
N GLU A 289 -16.33 17.14 -24.73
CA GLU A 289 -15.54 18.35 -24.94
C GLU A 289 -14.36 18.10 -25.89
N GLU A 290 -13.61 17.01 -25.69
CA GLU A 290 -12.51 16.57 -26.56
C GLU A 290 -12.99 16.35 -28.00
N LEU A 291 -14.18 15.77 -28.17
CA LEU A 291 -14.83 15.58 -29.47
C LEU A 291 -15.42 16.87 -30.09
N GLU A 292 -15.22 18.03 -29.45
CA GLU A 292 -15.83 19.32 -29.81
C GLU A 292 -17.38 19.27 -29.84
N ARG A 293 -17.98 18.40 -29.04
CA ARG A 293 -19.44 18.15 -28.94
C ARG A 293 -20.03 18.48 -27.56
N ALA A 294 -19.45 19.48 -26.88
CA ALA A 294 -20.00 20.01 -25.62
C ALA A 294 -21.47 20.49 -25.76
N ASP A 295 -21.95 20.75 -26.97
CA ASP A 295 -23.36 21.06 -27.26
C ASP A 295 -24.33 19.92 -26.92
N LEU A 296 -23.82 18.69 -26.79
CA LEU A 296 -24.61 17.50 -26.44
C LEU A 296 -24.67 17.23 -24.93
N ILE A 297 -23.89 17.93 -24.11
CA ILE A 297 -23.93 17.78 -22.66
C ILE A 297 -25.33 18.21 -22.18
N PRO A 298 -26.10 17.32 -21.54
CA PRO A 298 -27.44 17.66 -21.03
C PRO A 298 -27.38 18.81 -20.02
N SER A 299 -28.38 19.69 -20.03
CA SER A 299 -28.45 20.83 -19.09
C SER A 299 -28.44 20.42 -17.62
N GLU A 300 -28.99 19.24 -17.31
CA GLU A 300 -29.05 18.64 -16.00
C GLU A 300 -27.65 18.30 -15.46
N ALA A 301 -26.73 17.86 -16.35
CA ALA A 301 -25.35 17.58 -15.99
C ALA A 301 -24.52 18.86 -15.72
N GLN A 302 -25.02 20.01 -16.18
CA GLN A 302 -24.41 21.33 -15.98
C GLN A 302 -24.93 22.04 -14.72
N GLU A 303 -25.87 21.44 -13.98
CA GLU A 303 -26.32 22.01 -12.72
C GLU A 303 -25.19 21.94 -11.68
N GLU A 304 -24.90 23.06 -11.01
CA GLU A 304 -23.78 23.16 -10.05
C GLU A 304 -23.80 22.06 -8.98
N SER A 305 -24.98 21.69 -8.49
CA SER A 305 -25.15 20.60 -7.53
C SER A 305 -24.85 19.22 -8.11
N PHE A 306 -25.15 19.00 -9.38
CA PHE A 306 -24.83 17.74 -10.05
C PHE A 306 -23.33 17.65 -10.30
N GLN A 307 -22.71 18.73 -10.79
CA GLN A 307 -21.27 18.82 -11.00
C GLN A 307 -20.48 18.57 -9.72
N ALA A 308 -20.89 19.18 -8.59
CA ALA A 308 -20.24 18.93 -7.31
C ALA A 308 -20.31 17.45 -6.89
N LYS A 309 -21.43 16.76 -7.13
CA LYS A 309 -21.53 15.32 -6.87
C LYS A 309 -20.65 14.49 -7.81
N ALA A 310 -20.62 14.83 -9.09
CA ALA A 310 -19.80 14.12 -10.08
C ALA A 310 -18.30 14.27 -9.81
N GLU A 311 -17.86 15.50 -9.47
CA GLU A 311 -16.49 15.78 -9.04
C GLU A 311 -16.12 14.95 -7.80
N PHE A 312 -16.98 14.95 -6.78
CA PHE A 312 -16.72 14.18 -5.56
C PHE A 312 -16.71 12.67 -5.81
N SER A 313 -17.62 12.16 -6.65
CA SER A 313 -17.65 10.75 -7.04
C SER A 313 -16.37 10.33 -7.76
N SER A 314 -15.91 11.16 -8.70
CA SER A 314 -14.68 10.92 -9.45
C SER A 314 -13.47 10.89 -8.51
N TRP A 315 -13.40 11.86 -7.58
CA TRP A 315 -12.33 11.92 -6.58
C TRP A 315 -12.32 10.68 -5.67
N LEU A 316 -13.48 10.28 -5.12
CA LEU A 316 -13.59 9.09 -4.27
C LEU A 316 -13.21 7.80 -5.00
N SER A 317 -13.47 7.74 -6.31
CA SER A 317 -13.14 6.57 -7.14
C SER A 317 -11.64 6.40 -7.38
N HIS A 318 -10.82 7.40 -7.03
CA HIS A 318 -9.37 7.31 -7.20
C HIS A 318 -8.78 6.19 -6.31
N PRO A 319 -7.80 5.39 -6.79
CA PRO A 319 -7.22 4.27 -6.03
C PRO A 319 -6.60 4.63 -4.68
N ASN A 320 -6.16 5.88 -4.50
CA ASN A 320 -5.63 6.38 -3.22
C ASN A 320 -6.71 6.80 -2.22
N GLU A 321 -7.99 6.82 -2.64
CA GLU A 321 -9.13 7.20 -1.81
C GLU A 321 -9.97 5.95 -1.47
N LEU A 322 -11.19 5.80 -2.04
CA LEU A 322 -11.99 4.57 -1.89
C LEU A 322 -11.72 3.53 -2.98
N GLY A 323 -11.08 3.93 -4.09
CA GLY A 323 -10.80 3.05 -5.24
C GLY A 323 -12.05 2.63 -6.04
N GLN A 324 -13.23 3.13 -5.67
CA GLN A 324 -14.50 2.88 -6.36
C GLN A 324 -15.48 4.02 -6.12
N ALA A 325 -16.46 4.15 -7.03
CA ALA A 325 -17.51 5.13 -6.87
C ALA A 325 -18.46 4.74 -5.72
N PRO A 326 -18.95 5.71 -4.93
CA PRO A 326 -19.92 5.44 -3.88
C PRO A 326 -21.28 4.99 -4.44
N ASP A 327 -22.03 4.21 -3.66
CA ASP A 327 -23.40 3.78 -4.02
C ASP A 327 -24.40 4.93 -4.01
N SER A 328 -24.17 5.94 -3.19
CA SER A 328 -25.03 7.13 -3.15
C SER A 328 -24.31 8.38 -2.67
N LEU A 329 -24.77 9.53 -3.18
CA LEU A 329 -24.29 10.86 -2.84
C LEU A 329 -25.45 11.80 -2.51
N GLU A 330 -25.36 12.46 -1.36
CA GLU A 330 -26.35 13.42 -0.86
C GLU A 330 -25.67 14.75 -0.49
N ILE A 331 -26.14 15.87 -1.04
CA ILE A 331 -25.68 17.19 -0.60
C ILE A 331 -26.35 17.49 0.74
N VAL A 332 -25.57 17.51 1.81
CA VAL A 332 -26.07 17.76 3.17
C VAL A 332 -26.08 19.24 3.53
N ASP A 333 -25.20 20.05 2.92
CA ASP A 333 -25.18 21.50 3.09
C ASP A 333 -24.52 22.17 1.86
N HIS A 334 -24.95 23.39 1.53
CA HIS A 334 -24.34 24.21 0.48
C HIS A 334 -24.36 25.68 0.89
N ARG A 335 -23.20 26.34 0.86
CA ARG A 335 -23.03 27.75 1.26
C ARG A 335 -22.07 28.50 0.36
N GLN A 336 -22.21 29.83 0.38
CA GLN A 336 -21.23 30.77 -0.15
C GLN A 336 -20.39 31.30 1.02
N LEU A 337 -19.14 30.86 1.15
CA LEU A 337 -18.26 31.19 2.27
C LEU A 337 -17.12 32.12 1.84
N ASN A 338 -16.72 33.06 2.70
CA ASN A 338 -15.52 33.87 2.50
C ASN A 338 -14.30 33.01 2.86
N TRP A 339 -13.74 32.28 1.89
CA TRP A 339 -12.66 31.33 2.16
C TRP A 339 -11.30 32.05 2.30
N PRO A 340 -10.54 31.82 3.39
CA PRO A 340 -9.20 32.40 3.56
C PRO A 340 -8.17 31.79 2.59
N PRO A 341 -6.98 32.40 2.44
CA PRO A 341 -6.57 33.68 3.04
C PRO A 341 -7.13 34.90 2.30
N GLU A 342 -7.63 34.76 1.06
CA GLU A 342 -8.11 35.91 0.29
C GLU A 342 -9.47 36.46 0.76
N GLY A 343 -10.23 35.67 1.52
CA GLY A 343 -11.59 36.00 1.95
C GLY A 343 -12.57 36.12 0.79
N LYS A 344 -12.27 35.46 -0.35
CA LYS A 344 -13.15 35.47 -1.52
C LYS A 344 -14.35 34.57 -1.27
N ARG A 345 -15.54 35.02 -1.69
CA ARG A 345 -16.75 34.17 -1.67
C ARG A 345 -16.59 33.03 -2.66
N ARG A 346 -16.74 31.80 -2.18
CA ARG A 346 -16.73 30.58 -2.98
C ARG A 346 -17.96 29.74 -2.63
N PRO A 347 -18.57 29.05 -3.62
CA PRO A 347 -19.53 28.00 -3.32
C PRO A 347 -18.81 26.81 -2.67
N MET A 348 -19.42 26.24 -1.65
CA MET A 348 -18.90 25.12 -0.90
C MET A 348 -20.03 24.10 -0.71
N TRP A 349 -19.81 22.86 -1.12
CA TRP A 349 -20.78 21.77 -1.00
C TRP A 349 -20.25 20.72 -0.03
N LEU A 350 -21.03 20.40 1.00
CA LEU A 350 -20.79 19.22 1.81
C LEU A 350 -21.62 18.08 1.25
N ILE A 351 -20.94 17.00 0.92
CA ILE A 351 -21.55 15.85 0.26
C ILE A 351 -21.28 14.62 1.11
N ARG A 352 -22.37 14.01 1.56
CA ARG A 352 -22.36 12.72 2.23
C ARG A 352 -22.30 11.62 1.18
N TYR A 353 -21.40 10.66 1.38
CA TYR A 353 -21.37 9.43 0.61
C TYR A 353 -21.83 8.24 1.46
N VAL A 354 -22.24 7.18 0.75
CA VAL A 354 -22.44 5.86 1.32
C VAL A 354 -21.77 4.87 0.37
N LEU A 355 -20.84 4.10 0.89
CA LEU A 355 -20.28 2.93 0.26
C LEU A 355 -20.74 1.71 1.07
N ARG A 356 -21.57 0.87 0.46
CA ARG A 356 -22.18 -0.27 1.13
C ARG A 356 -21.17 -1.40 1.24
N ASP A 357 -21.13 -2.01 2.41
CA ASP A 357 -20.41 -3.25 2.57
C ASP A 357 -21.21 -4.39 1.93
N ASP A 358 -20.74 -4.88 0.78
CA ASP A 358 -21.35 -5.99 0.05
C ASP A 358 -21.06 -7.35 0.71
N THR A 359 -20.11 -7.38 1.64
CA THR A 359 -19.61 -8.60 2.27
C THR A 359 -20.49 -9.04 3.45
N GLY A 360 -21.11 -8.09 4.14
CA GLY A 360 -21.84 -8.33 5.37
C GLY A 360 -20.94 -8.43 6.61
N LEU A 361 -19.64 -8.16 6.51
CA LEU A 361 -18.67 -8.21 7.62
C LEU A 361 -18.28 -6.85 8.19
N GLU A 362 -18.46 -5.76 7.45
CA GLU A 362 -18.10 -4.40 7.88
C GLU A 362 -19.30 -3.46 7.83
N GLU A 363 -19.31 -2.38 8.61
CA GLU A 363 -20.37 -1.39 8.46
C GLU A 363 -20.27 -0.70 7.10
N ASP A 364 -21.39 -0.18 6.59
CA ASP A 364 -21.34 0.71 5.43
C ASP A 364 -20.39 1.88 5.74
N ASP A 365 -19.47 2.17 4.84
CA ASP A 365 -18.62 3.35 4.97
C ASP A 365 -19.42 4.60 4.59
N ILE A 366 -19.66 5.43 5.59
CA ILE A 366 -20.50 6.61 5.50
C ILE A 366 -19.73 7.77 6.09
N ASP A 367 -19.34 8.72 5.24
CA ASP A 367 -18.79 9.98 5.72
C ASP A 367 -19.20 11.16 4.81
N CYS A 368 -18.70 12.36 5.14
CA CYS A 368 -18.90 13.60 4.38
C CYS A 368 -17.57 14.16 3.89
N GLY A 369 -17.53 14.54 2.61
CA GLY A 369 -16.45 15.34 2.03
C GLY A 369 -16.92 16.73 1.62
N LEU A 370 -15.96 17.51 1.15
CA LEU A 370 -16.14 18.89 0.70
C LEU A 370 -15.79 18.98 -0.79
N VAL A 371 -16.59 19.73 -1.53
CA VAL A 371 -16.27 20.24 -2.87
C VAL A 371 -16.34 21.77 -2.84
N GLY A 372 -15.42 22.46 -3.53
CA GLY A 372 -15.44 23.92 -3.65
C GLY A 372 -14.05 24.58 -3.75
N SER A 373 -13.33 24.69 -2.63
CA SER A 373 -11.95 25.18 -2.61
C SER A 373 -10.98 24.15 -3.17
N VAL A 374 -11.10 22.93 -2.66
CA VAL A 374 -10.45 21.68 -3.09
C VAL A 374 -11.41 20.55 -2.73
N THR A 375 -11.42 19.50 -3.54
CA THR A 375 -12.20 18.30 -3.25
C THR A 375 -11.43 17.38 -2.31
N TRP A 376 -12.02 17.05 -1.16
CA TRP A 376 -11.35 16.28 -0.11
C TRP A 376 -12.33 15.60 0.85
N CYS A 377 -11.91 14.50 1.47
CA CYS A 377 -12.63 13.79 2.53
C CYS A 377 -11.68 13.38 3.68
N PHE A 378 -12.12 13.48 4.93
CA PHE A 378 -11.34 13.03 6.10
C PHE A 378 -11.96 11.77 6.70
N PHE A 379 -11.64 10.60 6.12
CA PHE A 379 -12.22 9.29 6.48
C PHE A 379 -12.15 8.94 7.98
N LEU A 380 -11.17 9.49 8.71
CA LEU A 380 -10.96 9.22 10.14
C LEU A 380 -11.68 10.19 11.08
N TYR A 381 -12.28 11.28 10.57
CA TYR A 381 -12.75 12.38 11.42
C TYR A 381 -14.26 12.31 11.73
N LYS A 382 -14.97 11.33 11.16
CA LYS A 382 -16.41 11.11 11.33
C LYS A 382 -17.20 12.38 11.03
N MET A 383 -16.95 12.97 9.87
CA MET A 383 -17.56 14.24 9.46
C MET A 383 -19.08 14.16 9.34
N ASN A 384 -19.62 12.98 9.01
CA ASN A 384 -21.06 12.69 9.05
C ASN A 384 -21.70 12.84 10.44
N GLN A 385 -20.92 12.81 11.53
CA GLN A 385 -21.40 13.00 12.90
C GLN A 385 -21.17 14.43 13.42
N ARG A 386 -20.94 15.39 12.52
CA ARG A 386 -20.63 16.78 12.86
C ARG A 386 -21.60 17.74 12.17
N PRO A 387 -21.88 18.90 12.80
CA PRO A 387 -22.64 19.96 12.13
C PRO A 387 -21.85 20.52 10.93
N PRO A 388 -22.52 20.96 9.85
CA PRO A 388 -21.87 21.51 8.66
C PRO A 388 -20.80 22.57 8.94
N GLU A 389 -21.05 23.47 9.91
CA GLU A 389 -20.11 24.52 10.27
C GLU A 389 -18.78 23.99 10.83
N ASP A 390 -18.81 22.87 11.55
CA ASP A 390 -17.60 22.25 12.08
C ASP A 390 -16.84 21.51 10.96
N VAL A 391 -17.55 20.86 10.04
CA VAL A 391 -16.92 20.22 8.86
C VAL A 391 -16.19 21.26 8.00
N TYR A 392 -16.86 22.37 7.65
CA TYR A 392 -16.21 23.46 6.93
C TYR A 392 -15.00 24.04 7.69
N ALA A 393 -15.10 24.18 9.01
CA ALA A 393 -14.01 24.68 9.83
C ALA A 393 -12.77 23.77 9.79
N ILE A 394 -12.97 22.45 9.86
CA ILE A 394 -11.85 21.51 9.80
C ILE A 394 -11.15 21.55 8.44
N HIS A 395 -11.90 21.53 7.33
CA HIS A 395 -11.33 21.67 5.98
C HIS A 395 -10.58 23.00 5.84
N CYS A 396 -11.18 24.10 6.30
CA CYS A 396 -10.56 25.42 6.26
C CYS A 396 -9.23 25.44 7.02
N TYR A 397 -9.17 24.85 8.22
CA TYR A 397 -7.94 24.77 9.00
C TYR A 397 -6.86 23.98 8.24
N TRP A 398 -7.20 22.78 7.77
CA TRP A 398 -6.28 21.89 7.07
C TRP A 398 -5.69 22.53 5.80
N GLU A 399 -6.51 23.24 5.02
CA GLU A 399 -6.00 23.98 3.86
C GLU A 399 -5.03 25.09 4.28
N MET A 400 -5.27 25.77 5.40
CA MET A 400 -4.37 26.82 5.88
C MET A 400 -3.07 26.24 6.47
N GLU A 401 -3.12 25.06 7.07
CA GLU A 401 -1.94 24.28 7.48
C GLU A 401 -1.09 23.90 6.26
N HIS A 402 -1.70 23.34 5.20
CA HIS A 402 -1.02 23.00 3.94
C HIS A 402 -0.47 24.23 3.21
N ALA A 403 -1.10 25.39 3.40
CA ALA A 403 -0.60 26.67 2.87
C ALA A 403 0.50 27.31 3.74
N GLU A 404 1.00 26.62 4.77
CA GLU A 404 1.99 27.12 5.74
C GLU A 404 1.55 28.41 6.45
N LEU A 405 0.24 28.59 6.62
CA LEU A 405 -0.36 29.71 7.34
C LEU A 405 -0.75 29.35 8.77
N ILE A 406 -0.76 28.06 9.09
CA ILE A 406 -0.89 27.52 10.43
C ILE A 406 0.22 26.49 10.62
N ASP A 407 0.93 26.57 11.73
CA ASP A 407 1.92 25.59 12.17
C ASP A 407 1.43 24.96 13.48
N GLU A 408 1.02 23.68 13.42
CA GLU A 408 0.53 22.92 14.57
C GLU A 408 1.64 22.05 15.15
N GLN A 409 1.83 22.14 16.46
CA GLN A 409 2.87 21.40 17.17
C GLN A 409 2.30 20.71 18.41
N GLU A 410 2.74 19.46 18.63
CA GLU A 410 2.49 18.74 19.88
C GLU A 410 3.38 19.28 21.00
N VAL A 411 2.79 19.48 22.19
CA VAL A 411 3.52 20.01 23.34
C VAL A 411 4.15 18.89 24.14
N THR A 412 5.49 18.81 24.09
CA THR A 412 6.27 17.81 24.84
C THR A 412 6.65 18.27 26.24
N ASP A 413 6.76 19.59 26.49
CA ASP A 413 6.91 20.18 27.82
C ASP A 413 5.68 21.02 28.19
N PRO A 414 4.78 20.50 29.06
CA PRO A 414 3.58 21.22 29.49
C PRO A 414 3.86 22.59 30.12
N ASN A 415 5.08 22.86 30.59
CA ASN A 415 5.43 24.15 31.21
C ASN A 415 5.66 25.26 30.19
N GLU A 416 6.03 24.95 28.94
CA GLU A 416 6.37 25.95 27.92
C GLU A 416 5.20 26.91 27.67
N TYR A 417 3.98 26.36 27.64
CA TYR A 417 2.76 27.09 27.33
C TYR A 417 1.83 27.27 28.53
N ALA A 418 2.23 26.87 29.75
CA ALA A 418 1.38 26.91 30.95
C ALA A 418 0.74 28.29 31.22
N GLY A 419 1.41 29.38 30.82
CA GLY A 419 0.87 30.74 30.91
C GLY A 419 -0.40 30.99 30.10
N MET A 420 -0.65 30.20 29.04
CA MET A 420 -1.86 30.30 28.22
C MET A 420 -3.12 29.87 28.98
N LEU A 421 -3.00 29.01 30.00
CA LEU A 421 -4.15 28.62 30.83
C LEU A 421 -4.82 29.80 31.52
N ALA A 422 -4.09 30.88 31.78
CA ALA A 422 -4.63 32.11 32.37
C ALA A 422 -5.59 32.86 31.42
N GLN A 423 -5.68 32.46 30.14
CA GLN A 423 -6.64 33.02 29.18
C GLN A 423 -8.07 32.50 29.41
N TRP A 424 -8.22 31.37 30.09
CA TRP A 424 -9.53 30.84 30.45
C TRP A 424 -10.19 31.71 31.54
N THR A 425 -11.39 32.21 31.24
CA THR A 425 -12.15 33.09 32.15
C THR A 425 -13.45 32.47 32.67
N GLY A 426 -13.73 31.21 32.28
CA GLY A 426 -14.90 30.46 32.75
C GLY A 426 -14.68 29.80 34.11
N ASP A 427 -15.54 28.82 34.43
CA ASP A 427 -15.46 28.07 35.69
C ASP A 427 -14.13 27.30 35.81
N PRO A 428 -13.58 27.09 37.02
CA PRO A 428 -12.26 26.48 37.20
C PRO A 428 -12.12 25.12 36.51
N LEU A 429 -11.02 24.96 35.76
CA LEU A 429 -10.64 23.69 35.12
C LEU A 429 -9.92 22.78 36.12
N GLU A 430 -10.26 21.50 36.10
CA GLU A 430 -9.59 20.46 36.87
C GLU A 430 -8.53 19.76 35.99
N SER A 431 -7.31 19.66 36.51
CA SER A 431 -6.16 18.99 35.86
C SER A 431 -5.88 19.39 34.39
N PRO A 432 -5.86 20.69 34.04
CA PRO A 432 -5.66 21.08 32.66
C PRO A 432 -4.24 20.75 32.17
N THR A 433 -4.13 20.09 31.02
CA THR A 433 -2.86 19.74 30.37
C THR A 433 -2.88 20.21 28.93
N ILE A 434 -1.95 21.12 28.56
CA ILE A 434 -1.82 21.58 27.16
C ILE A 434 -1.21 20.44 26.36
N THR A 435 -1.89 20.02 25.30
CA THR A 435 -1.45 18.92 24.42
C THR A 435 -0.96 19.44 23.08
N GLN A 436 -1.48 20.57 22.60
CA GLN A 436 -1.11 21.14 21.30
C GLN A 436 -1.14 22.66 21.27
N VAL A 437 -0.36 23.25 20.36
CA VAL A 437 -0.36 24.68 20.07
C VAL A 437 -0.31 24.90 18.56
N ALA A 438 -1.15 25.81 18.07
CA ALA A 438 -1.11 26.31 16.70
C ALA A 438 -0.57 27.75 16.67
N GLU A 439 0.49 27.98 15.90
CA GLU A 439 0.92 29.32 15.51
C GLU A 439 0.20 29.75 14.23
N ILE A 440 -0.53 30.87 14.31
CA ILE A 440 -1.38 31.39 13.23
C ILE A 440 -0.70 32.57 12.56
N SER A 441 -0.58 32.50 11.24
CA SER A 441 -0.03 33.57 10.42
C SER A 441 -0.86 34.85 10.51
N PRO A 442 -0.24 36.04 10.69
CA PRO A 442 -0.95 37.32 10.66
C PRO A 442 -1.71 37.59 9.36
N LYS A 443 -1.37 36.89 8.26
CA LYS A 443 -2.07 36.99 6.97
C LYS A 443 -3.53 36.53 7.05
N LEU A 444 -3.85 35.66 7.99
CA LEU A 444 -5.21 35.16 8.22
C LEU A 444 -6.11 36.17 8.95
N ASN A 445 -5.58 37.33 9.35
CA ASN A 445 -6.30 38.40 10.05
C ASN A 445 -7.03 37.93 11.33
N ILE A 446 -6.54 36.87 11.97
CA ILE A 446 -6.97 36.47 13.31
C ILE A 446 -6.18 37.27 14.36
N PRO A 447 -6.84 37.82 15.40
CA PRO A 447 -6.16 38.57 16.45
C PRO A 447 -5.10 37.79 17.24
N ALA A 448 -5.32 36.51 17.50
CA ALA A 448 -4.41 35.65 18.25
C ALA A 448 -3.34 35.06 17.32
N ARG A 449 -2.07 35.18 17.73
CA ARG A 449 -0.94 34.51 17.07
C ARG A 449 -0.77 33.06 17.51
N PHE A 450 -1.13 32.75 18.75
CA PHE A 450 -1.03 31.40 19.30
C PHE A 450 -2.39 30.99 19.85
N VAL A 451 -2.81 29.77 19.51
CA VAL A 451 -4.00 29.14 20.06
C VAL A 451 -3.59 27.78 20.60
N ALA A 452 -3.93 27.48 21.85
CA ALA A 452 -3.55 26.23 22.50
C ALA A 452 -4.75 25.35 22.80
N LEU A 453 -4.57 24.04 22.68
CA LEU A 453 -5.53 23.03 23.09
C LEU A 453 -5.07 22.41 24.41
N ALA A 454 -5.98 22.25 25.37
CA ALA A 454 -5.72 21.51 26.59
C ALA A 454 -6.85 20.52 26.91
N THR A 455 -6.48 19.33 27.38
CA THR A 455 -7.39 18.39 28.03
C THR A 455 -7.67 18.85 29.45
N ALA A 456 -8.90 18.74 29.92
CA ALA A 456 -9.26 19.06 31.30
C ALA A 456 -10.57 18.39 31.73
N ARG A 457 -10.98 18.62 32.97
CA ARG A 457 -12.36 18.41 33.42
C ARG A 457 -13.01 19.73 33.83
N LEU A 458 -14.28 19.91 33.45
CA LEU A 458 -15.09 21.07 33.85
C LEU A 458 -16.37 20.59 34.53
N ALA A 459 -16.54 20.93 35.80
CA ALA A 459 -17.66 20.46 36.62
C ALA A 459 -17.83 18.93 36.60
N GLY A 460 -16.72 18.19 36.60
CA GLY A 460 -16.68 16.73 36.56
C GLY A 460 -16.85 16.08 35.17
N ALA A 461 -17.12 16.85 34.11
CA ALA A 461 -17.20 16.34 32.74
C ALA A 461 -15.84 16.44 32.03
N GLU A 462 -15.45 15.39 31.31
CA GLU A 462 -14.26 15.36 30.46
C GLU A 462 -14.47 16.14 29.16
N GLY A 463 -13.39 16.69 28.62
CA GLY A 463 -13.39 17.44 27.39
C GLY A 463 -12.12 18.26 27.20
N TRP A 464 -12.22 19.25 26.32
CA TRP A 464 -11.09 20.08 25.92
C TRP A 464 -11.41 21.56 26.07
N VAL A 465 -10.39 22.35 26.38
CA VAL A 465 -10.46 23.81 26.33
C VAL A 465 -9.52 24.30 25.23
N VAL A 466 -10.02 25.18 24.37
CA VAL A 466 -9.19 25.92 23.42
C VAL A 466 -8.94 27.32 24.00
N LEU A 467 -7.68 27.71 24.10
CA LEU A 467 -7.18 28.95 24.71
C LEU A 467 -6.85 29.95 23.60
N ASP A 468 -7.76 30.92 23.40
CA ASP A 468 -7.75 31.92 22.32
C ASP A 468 -8.17 33.29 22.87
N GLY A 469 -7.56 33.70 23.98
CA GLY A 469 -7.86 34.93 24.69
C GLY A 469 -9.33 35.05 25.08
N ALA A 470 -9.99 36.14 24.67
CA ALA A 470 -11.40 36.38 24.95
C ALA A 470 -12.37 35.40 24.27
N ARG A 471 -11.87 34.58 23.33
CA ARG A 471 -12.66 33.58 22.60
C ARG A 471 -12.44 32.15 23.10
N SER A 472 -11.69 31.98 24.18
CA SER A 472 -11.42 30.67 24.75
C SER A 472 -12.73 29.92 25.02
N THR A 473 -12.81 28.66 24.58
CA THR A 473 -14.06 27.89 24.51
C THR A 473 -13.86 26.48 25.05
N TRP A 474 -14.86 25.97 25.77
CA TRP A 474 -14.92 24.59 26.27
C TRP A 474 -15.67 23.70 25.27
N PHE A 475 -15.11 22.53 24.97
CA PHE A 475 -15.65 21.50 24.09
C PHE A 475 -15.87 20.22 24.92
N PRO A 476 -17.11 19.93 25.37
CA PRO A 476 -17.38 18.71 26.13
C PRO A 476 -17.15 17.46 25.27
N GLN A 477 -16.55 16.41 25.85
CA GLN A 477 -16.36 15.14 25.15
C GLN A 477 -17.68 14.49 24.73
N ALA A 478 -18.72 14.62 25.54
CA ALA A 478 -20.07 14.13 25.25
C ALA A 478 -20.78 14.86 24.08
N GLU A 479 -20.12 15.83 23.44
CA GLU A 479 -20.59 16.55 22.26
C GLU A 479 -19.76 16.23 21.01
N GLN A 480 -18.86 15.26 21.11
CA GLN A 480 -17.96 14.85 20.04
C GLN A 480 -18.21 13.37 19.70
N PRO A 481 -17.91 12.94 18.47
CA PRO A 481 -17.89 11.51 18.14
C PRO A 481 -17.04 10.69 19.12
N SER A 482 -17.30 9.38 19.20
CA SER A 482 -16.35 8.48 19.88
C SER A 482 -15.00 8.50 19.17
N ASP A 483 -13.92 8.29 19.92
CA ASP A 483 -12.54 8.20 19.38
C ASP A 483 -12.04 9.45 18.63
N VAL A 484 -12.55 10.64 18.99
CA VAL A 484 -12.08 11.89 18.42
C VAL A 484 -10.62 12.14 18.77
N HIS A 485 -9.81 12.30 17.71
CA HIS A 485 -8.45 12.81 17.83
C HIS A 485 -8.50 14.26 18.34
N GLU A 486 -7.77 14.56 19.42
CA GLU A 486 -7.88 15.85 20.13
C GLU A 486 -7.64 17.05 19.21
N SER A 487 -6.71 16.90 18.25
CA SER A 487 -6.39 17.95 17.27
C SER A 487 -7.60 18.45 16.49
N VAL A 488 -8.60 17.60 16.24
CA VAL A 488 -9.83 18.01 15.53
C VAL A 488 -10.52 19.16 16.26
N ILE A 489 -10.46 19.22 17.59
CA ILE A 489 -11.06 20.30 18.38
C ILE A 489 -10.38 21.64 18.10
N LEU A 490 -9.04 21.64 17.99
CA LEU A 490 -8.28 22.84 17.64
C LEU A 490 -8.64 23.30 16.22
N LYS A 491 -8.75 22.37 15.27
CA LYS A 491 -9.15 22.64 13.88
C LYS A 491 -10.55 23.26 13.80
N ILE A 492 -11.51 22.68 14.52
CA ILE A 492 -12.87 23.23 14.63
C ILE A 492 -12.82 24.66 15.16
N HIS A 493 -12.16 24.90 16.30
CA HIS A 493 -12.16 26.24 16.92
C HIS A 493 -11.58 27.29 15.98
N VAL A 494 -10.37 27.08 15.48
CA VAL A 494 -9.65 28.04 14.63
C VAL A 494 -10.36 28.21 13.28
N GLY A 495 -10.79 27.11 12.65
CA GLY A 495 -11.53 27.15 11.39
C GLY A 495 -12.85 27.93 11.48
N ARG A 496 -13.59 27.79 12.59
CA ARG A 496 -14.81 28.59 12.82
C ARG A 496 -14.49 30.08 12.92
N GLN A 497 -13.38 30.45 13.56
CA GLN A 497 -12.94 31.85 13.61
C GLN A 497 -12.58 32.39 12.23
N LEU A 498 -11.87 31.60 11.41
CA LEU A 498 -11.53 31.96 10.04
C LEU A 498 -12.77 32.22 9.18
N LEU A 499 -13.79 31.37 9.33
CA LEU A 499 -15.03 31.44 8.55
C LEU A 499 -16.08 32.39 9.14
N GLY A 500 -15.84 32.94 10.34
CA GLY A 500 -16.74 33.86 11.01
C GLY A 500 -18.01 33.22 11.59
N PHE A 501 -17.96 31.92 11.92
CA PHE A 501 -19.06 31.21 12.58
C PHE A 501 -19.07 31.51 14.07
N ASN A 502 -20.00 32.39 14.49
CA ASN A 502 -20.10 32.86 15.88
C ASN A 502 -21.09 32.06 16.75
N ASP A 503 -22.04 31.37 16.13
CA ASP A 503 -23.05 30.60 16.84
C ASP A 503 -22.45 29.29 17.36
N GLN A 504 -22.94 28.76 18.48
CA GLN A 504 -22.59 27.41 18.93
C GLN A 504 -23.56 26.40 18.31
N PRO A 505 -23.08 25.46 17.49
CA PRO A 505 -23.96 24.47 16.88
C PRO A 505 -24.40 23.43 17.93
N ASP A 506 -25.58 22.85 17.73
CA ASP A 506 -26.06 21.73 18.53
C ASP A 506 -25.36 20.44 18.07
N ARG A 507 -24.13 20.21 18.55
CA ARG A 507 -23.33 19.05 18.13
C ARG A 507 -23.97 17.73 18.51
N LYS A 508 -24.70 17.68 19.63
CA LYS A 508 -25.35 16.46 20.12
C LYS A 508 -26.41 15.94 19.16
N SER A 509 -27.08 16.81 18.40
CA SER A 509 -28.08 16.37 17.43
C SER A 509 -27.48 15.68 16.20
N PHE A 510 -26.17 15.78 15.99
CA PHE A 510 -25.45 15.15 14.88
C PHE A 510 -24.72 13.86 15.29
N LEU A 511 -24.56 13.62 16.60
CA LEU A 511 -24.00 12.38 17.08
C LEU A 511 -24.97 11.25 16.72
N VAL A 512 -24.50 10.32 15.91
CA VAL A 512 -25.21 9.09 15.58
C VAL A 512 -25.00 8.16 16.77
N GLU A 513 -26.07 7.68 17.39
CA GLU A 513 -25.96 6.51 18.29
C GLU A 513 -25.28 5.40 17.50
N GLU A 514 -24.30 4.71 18.09
CA GLU A 514 -23.52 3.62 17.44
C GLU A 514 -24.36 2.93 16.37
N THR A 515 -23.89 2.99 15.11
CA THR A 515 -24.57 2.40 13.96
C THR A 515 -25.10 1.04 14.38
N PRO A 516 -26.36 0.67 14.05
CA PRO A 516 -26.88 -0.63 14.44
C PRO A 516 -25.91 -1.70 13.93
N SER A 517 -25.07 -2.21 14.84
CA SER A 517 -24.15 -3.28 14.49
C SER A 517 -25.01 -4.44 14.05
N ARG A 518 -24.60 -5.08 12.94
CA ARG A 518 -25.28 -6.29 12.49
C ARG A 518 -25.39 -7.24 13.68
N SER A 519 -26.55 -7.89 13.82
CA SER A 519 -26.70 -8.87 14.88
C SER A 519 -25.61 -9.94 14.76
N PRO A 520 -25.14 -10.52 15.88
CA PRO A 520 -24.21 -11.65 15.84
C PRO A 520 -24.62 -12.72 14.82
N GLU A 521 -25.91 -13.01 14.71
CA GLU A 521 -26.45 -13.98 13.75
C GLU A 521 -26.30 -13.54 12.28
N GLU A 522 -26.51 -12.26 11.97
CA GLU A 522 -26.32 -11.72 10.62
C GLU A 522 -24.85 -11.72 10.22
N TYR A 523 -23.96 -11.34 11.14
CA TYR A 523 -22.51 -11.38 10.90
C TYR A 523 -22.03 -12.81 10.65
N LEU A 524 -22.46 -13.76 11.49
CA LEU A 524 -22.15 -15.17 11.29
C LEU A 524 -22.67 -15.63 9.92
N ALA A 525 -23.92 -15.34 9.56
CA ALA A 525 -24.47 -15.74 8.27
C ALA A 525 -23.70 -15.15 7.06
N ALA A 526 -23.21 -13.91 7.18
CA ALA A 526 -22.38 -13.27 6.17
C ALA A 526 -21.02 -13.98 6.02
N TYR A 527 -20.30 -14.20 7.12
CA TYR A 527 -19.00 -14.88 7.09
C TYR A 527 -19.12 -16.31 6.53
N GLU A 528 -20.16 -17.03 6.95
CA GLU A 528 -20.45 -18.40 6.50
C GLU A 528 -20.74 -18.45 4.99
N LYS A 529 -21.46 -17.45 4.46
CA LYS A 529 -21.71 -17.30 3.03
C LYS A 529 -20.42 -17.05 2.26
N LEU A 530 -19.55 -16.15 2.75
CA LEU A 530 -18.27 -15.87 2.08
C LEU A 530 -17.32 -17.07 2.12
N LEU A 531 -17.33 -17.86 3.19
CA LEU A 531 -16.61 -19.13 3.25
C LEU A 531 -17.08 -20.10 2.16
N ASP A 532 -18.40 -20.16 1.91
CA ASP A 532 -18.97 -21.01 0.85
C ASP A 532 -18.63 -20.45 -0.54
N ASP A 533 -18.75 -19.13 -0.73
CA ASP A 533 -18.40 -18.45 -1.99
C ASP A 533 -16.91 -18.64 -2.34
N ALA A 534 -16.01 -18.71 -1.35
CA ALA A 534 -14.58 -18.93 -1.58
C ALA A 534 -14.26 -20.26 -2.29
N VAL A 535 -15.13 -21.28 -2.19
CA VAL A 535 -14.94 -22.57 -2.86
C VAL A 535 -15.31 -22.50 -4.34
N ASP A 536 -16.42 -21.83 -4.66
CA ASP A 536 -17.06 -21.88 -5.99
C ASP A 536 -16.83 -20.63 -6.84
N ALA A 537 -16.31 -19.55 -6.27
CA ALA A 537 -16.17 -18.29 -6.98
C ALA A 537 -15.01 -18.26 -7.98
N GLY A 538 -15.05 -17.29 -8.90
CA GLY A 538 -13.94 -17.03 -9.81
C GLY A 538 -12.67 -16.55 -9.10
N CYS A 539 -11.52 -16.75 -9.74
CA CYS A 539 -10.19 -16.41 -9.21
C CYS A 539 -10.10 -15.02 -8.53
N PRO A 540 -10.65 -13.92 -9.07
CA PRO A 540 -10.56 -12.60 -8.42
C PRO A 540 -11.27 -12.56 -7.07
N HIS A 541 -12.48 -13.14 -7.00
CA HIS A 541 -13.23 -13.19 -5.75
C HIS A 541 -12.56 -14.12 -4.74
N GLN A 542 -12.04 -15.26 -5.19
CA GLN A 542 -11.23 -16.13 -4.33
C GLN A 542 -10.00 -15.40 -3.79
N LYS A 543 -9.32 -14.58 -4.61
CA LYS A 543 -8.18 -13.78 -4.15
C LYS A 543 -8.59 -12.76 -3.08
N LYS A 544 -9.70 -12.03 -3.25
CA LYS A 544 -10.25 -11.13 -2.21
C LYS A 544 -10.55 -11.89 -0.89
N LEU A 545 -11.04 -13.12 -0.99
CA LEU A 545 -11.48 -13.92 0.16
C LEU A 545 -10.38 -14.74 0.84
N LEU A 546 -9.34 -15.18 0.12
CA LEU A 546 -8.34 -16.14 0.59
C LEU A 546 -6.88 -15.69 0.39
N GLY A 547 -6.64 -14.71 -0.48
CA GLY A 547 -5.29 -14.24 -0.80
C GLY A 547 -4.63 -13.44 0.32
N ASN A 548 -3.54 -12.75 -0.03
CA ASN A 548 -2.84 -11.87 0.89
C ASN A 548 -3.74 -10.69 1.28
N HIS A 549 -3.84 -10.39 2.58
CA HIS A 549 -4.81 -9.43 3.15
C HIS A 549 -6.28 -9.82 2.94
N SER A 550 -6.57 -11.13 2.87
CA SER A 550 -7.93 -11.61 2.69
C SER A 550 -8.91 -11.12 3.74
N LEU A 551 -10.12 -10.88 3.27
CA LEU A 551 -11.26 -10.49 4.11
C LEU A 551 -11.62 -11.55 5.15
N LEU A 552 -11.52 -12.85 4.81
CA LEU A 552 -11.81 -13.90 5.78
C LEU A 552 -10.76 -13.96 6.89
N ALA A 553 -9.50 -13.59 6.62
CA ALA A 553 -8.43 -13.58 7.61
C ALA A 553 -8.61 -12.43 8.61
N SER A 554 -8.90 -11.22 8.14
CA SER A 554 -9.08 -10.04 9.00
C SER A 554 -10.26 -10.20 9.98
N HIS A 555 -11.21 -11.07 9.65
CA HIS A 555 -12.42 -11.32 10.44
C HIS A 555 -12.45 -12.66 11.18
N PHE A 556 -11.40 -13.49 11.08
CA PHE A 556 -11.39 -14.84 11.64
C PHE A 556 -11.65 -14.88 13.15
N GLU A 557 -10.90 -14.11 13.96
CA GLU A 557 -11.07 -14.14 15.43
C GLU A 557 -12.46 -13.64 15.86
N ARG A 558 -12.97 -12.58 15.23
CA ARG A 558 -14.32 -12.07 15.51
C ARG A 558 -15.39 -13.11 15.18
N TYR A 559 -15.22 -13.83 14.08
CA TYR A 559 -16.11 -14.94 13.71
C TYR A 559 -16.08 -16.05 14.77
N ILE A 560 -14.90 -16.45 15.26
CA ILE A 560 -14.76 -17.43 16.35
C ILE A 560 -15.44 -16.96 17.63
N ASP A 561 -15.20 -15.71 18.06
CA ASP A 561 -15.80 -15.14 19.26
C ASP A 561 -17.34 -15.19 19.21
N LEU A 562 -17.92 -14.76 18.08
CA LEU A 562 -19.37 -14.76 17.89
C LEU A 562 -19.96 -16.17 17.78
N LEU A 563 -19.24 -17.14 17.20
CA LEU A 563 -19.66 -18.54 17.22
C LEU A 563 -19.76 -19.08 18.65
N VAL A 564 -18.74 -18.81 19.47
CA VAL A 564 -18.69 -19.24 20.87
C VAL A 564 -19.80 -18.58 21.67
N GLU A 565 -20.01 -17.27 21.51
CA GLU A 565 -21.05 -16.53 22.23
C GLU A 565 -22.47 -16.98 21.83
N THR A 566 -22.74 -17.01 20.53
CA THR A 566 -24.09 -17.17 19.97
C THR A 566 -24.51 -18.64 19.93
N LYS A 567 -23.62 -19.52 19.45
CA LYS A 567 -23.91 -20.96 19.28
C LYS A 567 -23.49 -21.79 20.49
N LYS A 568 -22.77 -21.21 21.48
CA LYS A 568 -22.27 -21.89 22.69
C LYS A 568 -21.40 -23.12 22.37
N VAL A 569 -20.66 -23.04 21.28
CA VAL A 569 -19.68 -24.06 20.86
C VAL A 569 -18.40 -23.86 21.67
N ASP A 570 -17.66 -24.94 21.90
CA ASP A 570 -16.31 -24.84 22.48
C ASP A 570 -15.39 -24.04 21.55
N ARG A 571 -14.54 -23.16 22.11
CA ARG A 571 -13.67 -22.30 21.27
C ARG A 571 -12.74 -23.12 20.39
N HIS A 572 -12.13 -24.17 20.93
CA HIS A 572 -11.21 -25.01 20.16
C HIS A 572 -11.95 -25.77 19.06
N GLU A 573 -13.16 -26.26 19.34
CA GLU A 573 -14.01 -26.88 18.31
C GLU A 573 -14.37 -25.87 17.19
N ALA A 574 -14.72 -24.63 17.54
CA ALA A 574 -15.02 -23.58 16.56
C ALA A 574 -13.81 -23.25 15.66
N ILE A 575 -12.61 -23.10 16.26
CA ILE A 575 -11.36 -22.85 15.52
C ILE A 575 -11.07 -24.01 14.55
N ILE A 576 -11.15 -25.25 15.02
CA ILE A 576 -10.89 -26.44 14.20
C ILE A 576 -11.82 -26.49 12.98
N GLN A 577 -13.13 -26.30 13.19
CA GLN A 577 -14.11 -26.35 12.10
C GLN A 577 -13.92 -25.22 11.10
N ALA A 578 -13.69 -23.99 11.57
CA ALA A 578 -13.47 -22.83 10.71
C ALA A 578 -12.20 -22.99 9.86
N TYR A 579 -11.10 -23.39 10.49
CA TYR A 579 -9.82 -23.60 9.83
C TYR A 579 -9.89 -24.71 8.76
N GLN A 580 -10.55 -25.83 9.06
CA GLN A 580 -10.70 -26.93 8.09
C GLN A 580 -11.53 -26.51 6.86
N ARG A 581 -12.51 -25.63 7.03
CA ARG A 581 -13.26 -25.07 5.90
C ARG A 581 -12.41 -24.12 5.06
N LEU A 582 -11.62 -23.26 5.69
CA LEU A 582 -10.65 -22.41 4.99
C LEU A 582 -9.62 -23.24 4.22
N LEU A 583 -9.09 -24.30 4.84
CA LEU A 583 -8.15 -25.21 4.18
C LEU A 583 -8.79 -25.88 2.96
N THR A 584 -10.05 -26.31 3.09
CA THR A 584 -10.80 -26.89 1.97
C THR A 584 -11.01 -25.86 0.86
N ALA A 585 -11.40 -24.63 1.19
CA ALA A 585 -11.59 -23.56 0.21
C ALA A 585 -10.28 -23.23 -0.52
N ALA A 586 -9.17 -23.08 0.21
CA ALA A 586 -7.85 -22.88 -0.38
C ALA A 586 -7.47 -24.00 -1.35
N GLN A 587 -7.69 -25.28 -0.99
CA GLN A 587 -7.40 -26.42 -1.88
C GLN A 587 -8.23 -26.44 -3.17
N HIS A 588 -9.39 -25.78 -3.21
CA HIS A 588 -10.23 -25.66 -4.40
C HIS A 588 -9.99 -24.36 -5.17
N ALA A 589 -9.20 -23.44 -4.62
CA ALA A 589 -8.90 -22.17 -5.26
C ALA A 589 -8.02 -22.33 -6.51
N SER A 590 -7.92 -21.30 -7.33
CA SER A 590 -6.96 -21.26 -8.45
C SER A 590 -5.52 -21.41 -7.96
N GLU A 591 -4.60 -21.85 -8.82
CA GLU A 591 -3.18 -22.07 -8.46
C GLU A 591 -2.52 -20.82 -7.87
N THR A 592 -2.79 -19.64 -8.44
CA THR A 592 -2.27 -18.36 -7.92
C THR A 592 -2.83 -18.03 -6.53
N VAL A 593 -4.12 -18.29 -6.29
CA VAL A 593 -4.72 -18.05 -4.97
C VAL A 593 -4.27 -19.09 -3.95
N GLN A 594 -4.01 -20.33 -4.38
CA GLN A 594 -3.44 -21.37 -3.53
C GLN A 594 -2.07 -20.94 -3.00
N GLU A 595 -1.18 -20.43 -3.86
CA GLU A 595 0.14 -19.98 -3.43
C GLU A 595 0.06 -18.92 -2.32
N GLU A 596 -0.83 -17.93 -2.47
CA GLU A 596 -1.06 -16.90 -1.45
C GLU A 596 -1.74 -17.46 -0.18
N ALA A 597 -2.77 -18.31 -0.33
CA ALA A 597 -3.53 -18.84 0.81
C ALA A 597 -2.70 -19.80 1.69
N PHE A 598 -1.79 -20.55 1.07
CA PHE A 598 -0.86 -21.47 1.75
C PHE A 598 0.42 -20.78 2.21
N ASP A 599 0.64 -19.49 1.90
CA ASP A 599 1.77 -18.74 2.42
C ASP A 599 1.68 -18.60 3.96
N SER A 600 2.83 -18.46 4.63
CA SER A 600 2.88 -18.33 6.08
C SER A 600 2.25 -17.02 6.60
N PHE A 601 2.12 -16.01 5.74
CA PHE A 601 1.42 -14.76 5.99
C PHE A 601 0.00 -14.76 5.40
N GLY A 602 -0.35 -15.77 4.60
CA GLY A 602 -1.69 -16.02 4.08
C GLY A 602 -2.66 -16.45 5.18
N ILE A 603 -3.96 -16.50 4.84
CA ILE A 603 -5.05 -16.79 5.80
C ILE A 603 -4.82 -18.03 6.65
N LEU A 604 -4.32 -19.11 6.05
CA LEU A 604 -4.05 -20.35 6.76
C LEU A 604 -2.82 -20.24 7.66
N GLY A 605 -1.82 -19.46 7.26
CA GLY A 605 -0.62 -19.19 8.03
C GLY A 605 -0.89 -18.34 9.27
N VAL A 606 -1.68 -17.27 9.14
CA VAL A 606 -2.00 -16.37 10.28
C VAL A 606 -2.80 -17.10 11.37
N SER A 607 -3.68 -18.03 10.99
CA SER A 607 -4.51 -18.81 11.92
C SER A 607 -3.91 -20.16 12.33
N PHE A 608 -2.73 -20.53 11.83
CA PHE A 608 -2.13 -21.87 12.01
C PHE A 608 -1.86 -22.21 13.48
N ASP A 609 -1.23 -21.30 14.22
CA ASP A 609 -0.83 -21.55 15.61
C ASP A 609 -2.06 -21.78 16.51
N ALA A 610 -3.10 -20.96 16.34
CA ALA A 610 -4.38 -21.13 17.04
C ALA A 610 -5.06 -22.48 16.71
N TYR A 611 -4.97 -22.93 15.46
CA TYR A 611 -5.48 -24.23 15.03
C TYR A 611 -4.71 -25.40 15.66
N VAL A 612 -3.37 -25.33 15.68
CA VAL A 612 -2.52 -26.34 16.32
C VAL A 612 -2.81 -26.43 17.82
N ASP A 613 -2.93 -25.29 18.52
CA ASP A 613 -3.27 -25.24 19.94
C ASP A 613 -4.67 -25.83 20.22
N ALA A 614 -5.63 -25.58 19.34
CA ALA A 614 -6.97 -26.15 19.43
C ALA A 614 -6.96 -27.67 19.25
N LEU A 615 -6.26 -28.19 18.23
CA LEU A 615 -6.09 -29.63 18.03
C LEU A 615 -5.40 -30.29 19.23
N LYS A 616 -4.35 -29.66 19.77
CA LYS A 616 -3.62 -30.17 20.93
C LYS A 616 -4.52 -30.26 22.16
N SER A 617 -5.31 -29.22 22.42
CA SER A 617 -6.23 -29.16 23.55
C SER A 617 -7.33 -30.23 23.48
N GLN A 618 -7.70 -30.65 22.27
CA GLN A 618 -8.68 -31.71 22.01
C GLN A 618 -8.05 -33.11 21.89
N ASN A 619 -6.72 -33.26 22.03
CA ASN A 619 -5.97 -34.51 21.86
C ASN A 619 -6.06 -35.09 20.42
N HIS A 620 -5.98 -34.22 19.43
CA HIS A 620 -5.97 -34.55 18.00
C HIS A 620 -4.55 -34.47 17.41
N GLU A 621 -3.54 -35.02 18.09
CA GLU A 621 -2.13 -34.88 17.65
C GLU A 621 -1.85 -35.50 16.28
N ALA A 622 -2.63 -36.49 15.85
CA ALA A 622 -2.52 -37.07 14.51
C ALA A 622 -2.89 -36.07 13.40
N GLU A 623 -3.82 -35.16 13.66
CA GLU A 623 -4.22 -34.12 12.70
C GLU A 623 -3.17 -33.01 12.59
N ILE A 624 -2.45 -32.71 13.69
CA ILE A 624 -1.30 -31.79 13.65
C ILE A 624 -0.24 -32.31 12.68
N ALA A 625 0.07 -33.62 12.75
CA ALA A 625 1.00 -34.29 11.85
C ALA A 625 0.61 -34.12 10.37
N ALA A 626 -0.65 -34.44 10.04
CA ALA A 626 -1.17 -34.33 8.69
C ALA A 626 -1.15 -32.89 8.19
N THR A 627 -1.39 -31.92 9.08
CA THR A 627 -1.36 -30.50 8.74
C THR A 627 0.07 -30.05 8.42
N ILE A 628 1.08 -30.52 9.16
CA ILE A 628 2.49 -30.21 8.89
C ILE A 628 2.91 -30.71 7.49
N GLU A 629 2.53 -31.93 7.12
CA GLU A 629 2.81 -32.50 5.79
C GLU A 629 2.20 -31.66 4.65
N VAL A 630 1.07 -31.01 4.90
CA VAL A 630 0.38 -30.15 3.94
C VAL A 630 1.14 -28.83 3.73
N PHE A 631 1.63 -28.19 4.80
CA PHE A 631 2.29 -26.87 4.71
C PHE A 631 3.80 -26.92 4.46
N GLU A 632 4.46 -28.04 4.78
CA GLU A 632 5.92 -28.18 4.59
C GLU A 632 6.38 -27.74 3.18
N PRO A 633 5.77 -28.16 2.06
CA PRO A 633 6.22 -27.75 0.73
C PRO A 633 6.18 -26.24 0.48
N HIS A 634 5.31 -25.51 1.21
CA HIS A 634 5.09 -24.08 1.02
C HIS A 634 5.96 -23.22 1.95
N TRP A 635 6.39 -23.75 3.09
CA TRP A 635 7.01 -23.00 4.18
C TRP A 635 8.51 -23.25 4.30
N GLN A 636 9.21 -23.22 3.16
CA GLN A 636 10.65 -23.51 3.05
C GLN A 636 11.53 -22.30 3.41
N HIS A 637 11.22 -21.65 4.53
CA HIS A 637 11.92 -20.47 5.06
C HIS A 637 11.93 -20.47 6.60
N ASN A 638 12.78 -19.66 7.23
CA ASN A 638 13.03 -19.71 8.68
C ASN A 638 11.77 -19.56 9.54
N LEU A 639 10.88 -18.62 9.22
CA LEU A 639 9.59 -18.47 9.94
C LEU A 639 8.71 -19.71 9.80
N GLY A 640 8.63 -20.26 8.59
CA GLY A 640 7.87 -21.47 8.27
C GLY A 640 8.38 -22.69 9.03
N TYR A 641 9.70 -22.93 8.99
CA TYR A 641 10.36 -23.96 9.79
C TYR A 641 10.10 -23.78 11.29
N GLY A 642 10.08 -22.54 11.78
CA GLY A 642 9.75 -22.25 13.18
C GLY A 642 8.38 -22.79 13.56
N ARG A 643 7.35 -22.41 12.81
CA ARG A 643 5.97 -22.82 13.06
C ARG A 643 5.75 -24.33 12.91
N LEU A 644 6.24 -24.93 11.82
CA LEU A 644 6.10 -26.38 11.60
C LEU A 644 6.84 -27.20 12.65
N GLY A 645 8.05 -26.78 13.02
CA GLY A 645 8.84 -27.42 14.07
C GLY A 645 8.15 -27.33 15.43
N SER A 646 7.63 -26.16 15.80
CA SER A 646 6.88 -25.97 17.05
C SER A 646 5.60 -26.80 17.09
N ALA A 647 4.85 -26.89 15.98
CA ALA A 647 3.67 -27.74 15.88
C ALA A 647 4.02 -29.23 16.06
N ALA A 648 5.08 -29.71 15.39
CA ALA A 648 5.57 -31.08 15.55
C ALA A 648 5.99 -31.36 17.00
N TYR A 649 6.67 -30.40 17.64
CA TYR A 649 7.10 -30.49 19.03
C TYR A 649 5.91 -30.62 19.99
N LEU A 650 4.87 -29.80 19.83
CA LEU A 650 3.63 -29.85 20.62
C LEU A 650 2.86 -31.17 20.44
N ALA A 651 2.90 -31.75 19.23
CA ALA A 651 2.35 -33.07 18.94
C ALA A 651 3.19 -34.24 19.50
N GLY A 652 4.37 -33.96 20.09
CA GLY A 652 5.30 -34.98 20.59
C GLY A 652 6.05 -35.72 19.48
N GLN A 653 6.10 -35.16 18.27
CA GLN A 653 6.75 -35.75 17.10
C GLN A 653 8.17 -35.20 16.94
N TYR A 654 9.03 -35.50 17.90
CA TYR A 654 10.39 -34.93 17.95
C TYR A 654 11.27 -35.28 16.74
N ASP A 655 11.04 -36.43 16.12
CA ASP A 655 11.72 -36.84 14.88
C ASP A 655 11.36 -35.95 13.68
N VAL A 656 10.16 -35.35 13.69
CA VAL A 656 9.68 -34.41 12.67
C VAL A 656 10.09 -32.97 13.02
N ALA A 657 10.07 -32.59 14.30
CA ALA A 657 10.39 -31.24 14.75
C ALA A 657 11.88 -30.87 14.56
N GLU A 658 12.78 -31.80 14.84
CA GLU A 658 14.22 -31.55 14.85
C GLU A 658 14.77 -31.05 13.50
N PRO A 659 14.48 -31.68 12.34
CA PRO A 659 14.95 -31.18 11.05
C PRO A 659 14.58 -29.72 10.77
N PHE A 660 13.37 -29.29 11.15
CA PHE A 660 12.96 -27.90 11.00
C PHE A 660 13.78 -26.96 11.88
N PHE A 661 14.01 -27.32 13.15
CA PHE A 661 14.82 -26.50 14.04
C PHE A 661 16.30 -26.46 13.60
N LEU A 662 16.83 -27.55 13.05
CA LEU A 662 18.16 -27.58 12.46
C LEU A 662 18.27 -26.64 11.25
N ASN A 663 17.25 -26.61 10.37
CA ASN A 663 17.22 -25.66 9.26
C ASN A 663 17.27 -24.19 9.75
N ILE A 664 16.56 -23.85 10.83
CA ILE A 664 16.65 -22.51 11.44
C ILE A 664 18.06 -22.24 11.98
N ARG A 665 18.61 -23.18 12.75
CA ARG A 665 19.94 -23.04 13.36
C ARG A 665 21.03 -22.84 12.30
N ASP A 666 20.96 -23.62 11.22
CA ASP A 666 21.98 -23.64 10.19
C ASP A 666 21.75 -22.56 9.11
N GLY A 667 20.52 -22.04 8.99
CA GLY A 667 20.10 -21.07 7.96
C GLY A 667 19.87 -19.63 8.46
N MET A 668 20.01 -19.35 9.75
CA MET A 668 19.79 -18.02 10.33
C MET A 668 20.95 -17.62 11.23
N ASP A 669 21.69 -16.55 10.89
CA ASP A 669 22.80 -16.05 11.73
C ASP A 669 22.37 -15.73 13.18
N SER A 670 21.11 -15.30 13.35
CA SER A 670 20.50 -14.94 14.63
C SER A 670 19.64 -16.04 15.26
N TYR A 671 19.87 -17.31 14.92
CA TYR A 671 19.10 -18.45 15.44
C TYR A 671 18.97 -18.47 16.97
N TYR A 672 20.00 -17.98 17.68
CA TYR A 672 20.06 -17.93 19.13
C TYR A 672 19.00 -17.03 19.77
N ARG A 673 18.27 -16.25 18.99
CA ARG A 673 17.15 -15.43 19.46
C ARG A 673 15.83 -16.22 19.49
N SER A 674 15.78 -17.38 18.84
CA SER A 674 14.55 -18.13 18.62
C SER A 674 14.28 -19.12 19.74
N GLU A 675 13.05 -19.13 20.28
CA GLU A 675 12.60 -20.12 21.28
C GLU A 675 12.74 -21.57 20.75
N THR A 676 12.73 -21.77 19.43
CA THR A 676 12.92 -23.09 18.81
C THR A 676 14.24 -23.76 19.19
N MET A 677 15.28 -23.00 19.56
CA MET A 677 16.54 -23.56 20.07
C MET A 677 16.38 -24.20 21.44
N SER A 678 15.50 -23.65 22.29
CA SER A 678 15.11 -24.28 23.55
C SER A 678 14.41 -25.61 23.31
N MET A 679 13.46 -25.64 22.37
CA MET A 679 12.75 -26.88 22.00
C MET A 679 13.70 -27.93 21.42
N LEU A 680 14.66 -27.53 20.57
CA LEU A 680 15.68 -28.43 20.03
C LEU A 680 16.58 -29.01 21.14
N ALA A 681 17.00 -28.19 22.09
CA ALA A 681 17.77 -28.65 23.25
C ALA A 681 16.99 -29.65 24.11
N GLU A 682 15.68 -29.45 24.28
CA GLU A 682 14.82 -30.42 24.96
C GLU A 682 14.75 -31.77 24.24
N ILE A 683 14.60 -31.76 22.91
CA ILE A 683 14.60 -32.98 22.09
C ILE A 683 15.89 -33.76 22.30
N TRP A 684 17.05 -33.09 22.17
CA TRP A 684 18.35 -33.73 22.37
C TRP A 684 18.54 -34.22 23.80
N HIS A 685 18.13 -33.44 24.80
CA HIS A 685 18.21 -33.87 26.19
C HIS A 685 17.38 -35.14 26.43
N GLN A 686 16.15 -35.22 25.93
CA GLN A 686 15.29 -36.39 26.08
C GLN A 686 15.87 -37.64 25.39
N ARG A 687 16.63 -37.47 24.30
CA ARG A 687 17.33 -38.57 23.61
C ARG A 687 18.65 -38.98 24.27
N GLY A 688 19.05 -38.31 25.35
CA GLY A 688 20.31 -38.57 26.06
C GLY A 688 21.52 -37.86 25.46
N GLU A 689 21.32 -36.93 24.52
CA GLU A 689 22.34 -36.07 23.94
C GLU A 689 22.58 -34.83 24.83
N THR A 690 22.64 -35.05 26.14
CA THR A 690 22.70 -34.03 27.20
C THR A 690 23.76 -32.96 26.96
N LYS A 691 24.93 -33.35 26.43
CA LYS A 691 26.01 -32.41 26.13
C LYS A 691 25.66 -31.48 24.97
N ALA A 692 25.08 -31.99 23.88
CA ALA A 692 24.71 -31.16 22.72
C ALA A 692 23.63 -30.14 23.10
N ALA A 693 22.65 -30.56 23.90
CA ALA A 693 21.63 -29.68 24.44
C ALA A 693 22.21 -28.55 25.32
N SER A 694 23.15 -28.90 26.20
CA SER A 694 23.83 -27.93 27.07
C SER A 694 24.68 -26.95 26.25
N ASP A 695 25.51 -27.46 25.33
CA ASP A 695 26.37 -26.66 24.46
C ASP A 695 25.54 -25.65 23.63
N LEU A 696 24.39 -26.07 23.06
CA LEU A 696 23.50 -25.21 22.28
C LEU A 696 22.92 -24.04 23.11
N LEU A 697 22.38 -24.33 24.30
CA LEU A 697 21.76 -23.30 25.12
C LEU A 697 22.80 -22.33 25.70
N ILE A 698 23.99 -22.81 26.09
CA ILE A 698 25.10 -21.95 26.52
C ILE A 698 25.53 -21.03 25.38
N ASP A 699 25.62 -21.55 24.16
CA ASP A 699 25.93 -20.75 22.98
C ASP A 699 24.86 -19.66 22.75
N CYS A 700 23.57 -20.02 22.80
CA CYS A 700 22.49 -19.04 22.65
C CYS A 700 22.55 -17.92 23.71
N LEU A 701 22.81 -18.28 24.97
CA LEU A 701 22.95 -17.32 26.06
C LEU A 701 24.16 -16.39 25.86
N LYS A 702 25.30 -16.90 25.38
CA LYS A 702 26.49 -16.10 25.08
C LYS A 702 26.25 -15.11 23.94
N GLN A 703 25.58 -15.55 22.88
CA GLN A 703 25.27 -14.69 21.73
C GLN A 703 24.27 -13.60 22.10
N ASN A 704 23.14 -13.92 22.74
CA ASN A 704 22.19 -12.90 23.23
C ASN A 704 22.85 -11.87 24.15
N ARG A 705 23.75 -12.30 25.05
CA ARG A 705 24.50 -11.37 25.91
C ARG A 705 25.42 -10.45 25.12
N THR A 706 26.09 -10.96 24.11
CA THR A 706 27.00 -10.16 23.26
C THR A 706 26.19 -9.07 22.55
N ASP A 707 25.11 -9.46 21.88
CA ASP A 707 24.23 -8.53 21.18
C ASP A 707 23.59 -7.51 22.11
N PHE A 708 23.17 -7.92 23.30
CA PHE A 708 22.65 -7.01 24.32
C PHE A 708 23.67 -5.91 24.68
N GLN A 709 24.95 -6.29 24.83
CA GLN A 709 26.02 -5.35 25.18
C GLN A 709 26.39 -4.42 24.02
N GLU A 710 26.29 -4.92 22.79
CA GLU A 710 26.64 -4.18 21.57
C GLU A 710 25.49 -3.30 21.07
N SER A 711 24.23 -3.63 21.39
CA SER A 711 23.08 -2.86 20.95
C SER A 711 23.04 -1.48 21.59
N GLU A 712 22.78 -0.46 20.77
CA GLU A 712 22.58 0.93 21.19
C GLU A 712 21.10 1.24 21.49
N TYR A 713 20.17 0.38 21.07
CA TYR A 713 18.73 0.59 21.16
C TYR A 713 18.11 -0.13 22.36
N LEU A 714 17.23 0.57 23.09
CA LEU A 714 16.58 0.00 24.27
C LEU A 714 15.62 -1.15 23.92
N SER A 715 14.89 -1.04 22.80
CA SER A 715 13.98 -2.08 22.30
C SER A 715 14.69 -3.40 22.03
N ASP A 716 15.84 -3.32 21.37
CA ASP A 716 16.64 -4.49 21.02
C ASP A 716 17.20 -5.15 22.28
N ARG A 717 17.71 -4.34 23.21
CA ARG A 717 18.18 -4.83 24.52
C ARG A 717 17.08 -5.57 25.28
N GLN A 718 15.86 -5.05 25.27
CA GLN A 718 14.72 -5.73 25.89
C GLN A 718 14.47 -7.09 25.22
N MET A 719 14.42 -7.13 23.89
CA MET A 719 14.24 -8.37 23.12
C MET A 719 15.34 -9.40 23.44
N PHE A 720 16.61 -8.99 23.50
CA PHE A 720 17.72 -9.89 23.88
C PHE A 720 17.62 -10.40 25.31
N ALA A 721 17.20 -9.54 26.24
CA ALA A 721 16.99 -9.93 27.63
C ALA A 721 15.88 -10.98 27.77
N GLU A 722 14.77 -10.81 27.05
CA GLU A 722 13.64 -11.76 27.03
C GLU A 722 14.06 -13.13 26.47
N SER A 723 14.71 -13.14 25.31
CA SER A 723 15.28 -14.36 24.70
C SER A 723 16.27 -15.06 25.63
N TYR A 724 17.19 -14.29 26.24
CA TYR A 724 18.16 -14.79 27.21
C TYR A 724 17.47 -15.48 28.40
N GLN A 725 16.42 -14.86 28.96
CA GLN A 725 15.66 -15.45 30.07
C GLN A 725 14.95 -16.74 29.66
N GLY A 726 14.35 -16.78 28.47
CA GLY A 726 13.71 -18.00 27.94
C GLY A 726 14.68 -19.18 27.83
N HIS A 727 15.86 -18.95 27.27
CA HIS A 727 16.91 -19.97 27.16
C HIS A 727 17.47 -20.39 28.53
N ARG A 728 17.70 -19.43 29.43
CA ARG A 728 18.21 -19.70 30.79
C ARG A 728 17.22 -20.53 31.59
N ALA A 729 15.94 -20.19 31.54
CA ALA A 729 14.88 -20.95 32.19
C ALA A 729 14.82 -22.40 31.69
N THR A 730 14.96 -22.60 30.37
CA THR A 730 15.04 -23.95 29.77
C THR A 730 16.28 -24.69 30.24
N TYR A 731 17.45 -24.05 30.26
CA TYR A 731 18.70 -24.65 30.74
C TYR A 731 18.56 -25.17 32.17
N LEU A 732 18.09 -24.34 33.09
CA LEU A 732 17.96 -24.70 34.50
C LEU A 732 16.92 -25.80 34.74
N ARG A 733 15.90 -25.88 33.89
CA ARG A 733 14.92 -26.97 33.94
C ARG A 733 15.53 -28.31 33.50
N LEU A 734 16.41 -28.30 32.50
CA LEU A 734 17.02 -29.52 31.96
C LEU A 734 18.21 -30.02 32.79
N PHE A 735 19.01 -29.12 33.37
CA PHE A 735 20.27 -29.47 34.04
C PHE A 735 20.25 -29.10 35.54
N SER A 736 20.28 -30.12 36.41
CA SER A 736 20.14 -29.94 37.86
C SER A 736 21.24 -29.11 38.53
N ASP A 737 22.45 -29.12 37.97
CA ASP A 737 23.59 -28.33 38.44
C ASP A 737 23.78 -27.03 37.63
N GLY A 738 22.75 -26.64 36.87
CA GLY A 738 22.88 -25.62 35.82
C GLY A 738 23.29 -24.24 36.32
N GLU A 739 22.89 -23.85 37.53
CA GLU A 739 23.32 -22.58 38.15
C GLU A 739 24.84 -22.48 38.30
N GLU A 740 25.49 -23.56 38.77
CA GLU A 740 26.95 -23.57 38.95
C GLU A 740 27.67 -23.58 37.61
N GLU A 741 27.09 -24.21 36.59
CA GLU A 741 27.65 -24.30 35.25
C GLU A 741 27.55 -22.98 34.47
N LEU A 742 26.38 -22.33 34.46
CA LEU A 742 26.19 -21.02 33.85
C LEU A 742 27.12 -19.97 34.49
N ALA A 743 27.28 -20.02 35.83
CA ALA A 743 28.21 -19.17 36.54
C ALA A 743 29.68 -19.41 36.13
N LYS A 744 30.09 -20.68 35.87
CA LYS A 744 31.43 -21.02 35.35
C LYS A 744 31.67 -20.49 33.94
N GLU A 745 30.63 -20.48 33.11
CA GLU A 745 30.64 -19.88 31.77
C GLU A 745 30.55 -18.34 31.80
N GLY A 746 30.44 -17.75 32.99
CA GLY A 746 30.39 -16.31 33.22
C GLY A 746 29.06 -15.67 32.80
N LEU A 747 27.99 -16.45 32.65
CA LEU A 747 26.66 -16.01 32.26
C LEU A 747 25.89 -15.52 33.51
N PRO A 748 25.41 -14.26 33.54
CA PRO A 748 24.71 -13.70 34.70
C PRO A 748 23.28 -14.25 34.85
N ASP A 749 22.62 -13.93 35.97
CA ASP A 749 21.22 -14.32 36.17
C ASP A 749 20.28 -13.53 35.25
N GLU A 750 20.57 -12.25 35.04
CA GLU A 750 19.79 -11.32 34.21
C GLU A 750 20.72 -10.43 33.37
N LEU A 751 20.23 -10.01 32.19
CA LEU A 751 20.80 -8.93 31.40
C LEU A 751 20.09 -7.62 31.79
N GLY A 752 20.86 -6.55 31.97
CA GLY A 752 20.50 -5.41 32.85
C GLY A 752 19.63 -4.31 32.26
#